data_AF-A0A2G6GCR8-F1
#
_entry.id   AF-A0A2G6GCR8-F1
#
_cell.length_a   1.000
_cell.length_b   1.000
_cell.length_c   1.000
_cell.angle_alpha   90.00
_cell.angle_beta   90.00
_cell.angle_gamma   90.00
#
_symmetry.space_group_name_H-M   'P 1'
#
loop_
_entity.id
_entity.type
_entity.pdbx_description
1 polymer ?
#
loop_
_entity_poly.entity_id
_entity_poly.type
_entity_poly.pdbx_seq_one_letter_code
_entity_poly.pdbx_strand_id
1 'polypeptide(L)'
;MVYLIFGGVFFVFWAFIVIQTYYATNTSHLSLISLNTEKNTAGQYLNQIDGAIYDAMIGYFFAILVIYLLYKTISLFFQAKKVSLNFWYILGFILLQILIISFFYTGLQGTIYGTNEFSGGGLTLFLHILQLLLYPLFLMLLWRGTGFRILSFFSCWEKYSLRFKIPVEISLGMGIFTTGLLILGAIGFYTLTGLIVLCLILLALSWQGWVQSWRDIQESRIEFDQHNFKNSSLIETIQPKLLSAEFAFIIVSMVFAIALISILRPMPIGWDDLGVYMNYPKIMAHNGNYLAGAAMFAWQLITGTGFLFANTASQAFFVNQIGGFLSVIVITAFLSLLLEQKGRKYFICLPILLATVYYIMPMTVFQQAKDMKLDPALMFMSVTAMMTLWYGLKALIKKEDTRAGLSLIGIAGVLVGFAFGIKFTTLLLIVAGLGYIGYRTLGIFGFIGFWGLFIAIFTAGNLWSRMFIWLPTENTTLIQMITIGSAGIGLIGLLLGISLHKKNTFPWLRGTIIFILGIGVSLLPWLIKNGSEAQVWKPGSHIISGLLSGSGGIFEYSYSHIYSPEEIKIHKEKAKEFSAITEDGKSNNEDFSRYFGQEEGLNNYIKLPTNLTVQKNQKGEFTDITYIFLLLVPIAGIFVRARKGFQGVWVGCIFLFTALLYGLLKEPGFVKFISPILSGITLPNGYLVLLIGAFTWQIIVHLLVDNSHTMSRRYKYMSFFAMTYALLFLVSAFGIVWYGVLVYFMFFVLISLGFSEAISSTEHDNEASRFIKGSIAGVLFVSLGIYLSYSAPQHNWRNLSMAGYNEYKYRLLSQEEVIFRYRWEYLDSIATVNLKDPKSAIAKSIQAFTLKDLQKRLPKPESLTPFEYQKILIGFNDAIKQNYFKGENQRVADDLKKAKEVFYNTILYPTKEEANTKGIYRIGTFMTYFIDNNRERYLDDNLITQFESYFYDEDPETTIDRMKKLGIGYLLVDLNAATIDRDPRHSLTRRFDHLLLSMRSKKLKLIDTDSICLRFAIDENKAGSFRSADDFLMIAGNNYIGYKSNGNPISPSQKIQACINNIYQKINLTSPEKLPTYLQGYAKQIAAAKGDKAKIAQILQPKRSYFVLFEIQ
;
A
#
# COMPACT_ATOMS: atom_id res chain seq x y z
N MET A 1 -2.08 -37.67 23.15
CA MET A 1 -1.91 -38.45 21.89
C MET A 1 -3.18 -38.40 21.04
N VAL A 2 -4.31 -38.98 21.47
CA VAL A 2 -5.62 -38.93 20.75
C VAL A 2 -5.97 -37.53 20.23
N TYR A 3 -5.77 -36.53 21.08
CA TYR A 3 -5.98 -35.14 20.75
C TYR A 3 -5.18 -34.62 19.54
N LEU A 4 -3.89 -34.95 19.49
CA LEU A 4 -3.00 -34.52 18.42
C LEU A 4 -3.37 -35.19 17.09
N ILE A 5 -3.81 -36.44 17.14
CA ILE A 5 -4.27 -37.20 15.97
C ILE A 5 -5.54 -36.56 15.40
N PHE A 6 -6.56 -36.33 16.24
CA PHE A 6 -7.81 -35.74 15.79
C PHE A 6 -7.62 -34.30 15.26
N GLY A 7 -6.81 -33.50 15.95
CA GLY A 7 -6.44 -32.15 15.48
C GLY A 7 -5.70 -32.17 14.15
N GLY A 8 -4.82 -33.15 13.92
CA GLY A 8 -4.12 -33.35 12.66
C GLY A 8 -5.04 -33.74 11.50
N VAL A 9 -5.95 -34.70 11.71
CA VAL A 9 -6.95 -35.10 10.69
C VAL A 9 -7.86 -33.92 10.32
N PHE A 10 -8.34 -33.18 11.33
CA PHE A 10 -9.15 -32.00 11.10
C PHE A 10 -8.39 -30.92 10.30
N PHE A 11 -7.11 -30.69 10.60
CA PHE A 11 -6.27 -29.76 9.83
C PHE A 11 -6.30 -30.12 8.34
N VAL A 12 -5.99 -31.36 7.98
CA VAL A 12 -5.95 -31.78 6.56
C VAL A 12 -7.30 -31.52 5.86
N PHE A 13 -8.41 -31.88 6.50
CA PHE A 13 -9.74 -31.68 5.92
C PHE A 13 -10.09 -30.18 5.76
N TRP A 14 -9.86 -29.37 6.79
CA TRP A 14 -10.09 -27.92 6.74
C TRP A 14 -9.20 -27.24 5.69
N ALA A 15 -7.93 -27.65 5.62
CA ALA A 15 -6.97 -27.16 4.63
C ALA A 15 -7.45 -27.40 3.21
N PHE A 16 -7.87 -28.62 2.91
CA PHE A 16 -8.39 -28.98 1.60
C PHE A 16 -9.59 -28.10 1.23
N ILE A 17 -10.56 -27.93 2.12
CA ILE A 17 -11.76 -27.11 1.87
C ILE A 17 -11.38 -25.66 1.56
N VAL A 18 -10.61 -25.02 2.45
CA VAL A 18 -10.29 -23.60 2.33
C VAL A 18 -9.48 -23.31 1.06
N ILE A 19 -8.49 -24.16 0.77
CA ILE A 19 -7.65 -24.03 -0.43
C ILE A 19 -8.49 -24.21 -1.69
N GLN A 20 -9.32 -25.26 -1.76
CA GLN A 20 -10.20 -25.50 -2.90
C GLN A 20 -11.20 -24.36 -3.11
N THR A 21 -11.85 -23.87 -2.05
CA THR A 21 -12.80 -22.76 -2.14
C THR A 21 -12.12 -21.47 -2.60
N TYR A 22 -10.95 -21.13 -2.05
CA TYR A 22 -10.20 -19.96 -2.47
C TYR A 22 -9.84 -20.03 -3.95
N TYR A 23 -9.26 -21.15 -4.42
CA TYR A 23 -8.89 -21.25 -5.83
C TYR A 23 -10.09 -21.34 -6.76
N ALA A 24 -11.19 -21.97 -6.37
CA ALA A 24 -12.42 -22.01 -7.17
C ALA A 24 -13.02 -20.61 -7.37
N THR A 25 -13.02 -19.77 -6.33
CA THR A 25 -13.64 -18.43 -6.34
C THR A 25 -12.73 -17.34 -6.91
N ASN A 26 -11.43 -17.42 -6.61
CA ASN A 26 -10.40 -16.50 -7.07
C ASN A 26 -9.69 -17.01 -8.32
N THR A 27 -10.27 -18.02 -9.01
CA THR A 27 -9.78 -18.49 -10.31
C THR A 27 -9.48 -17.30 -11.20
N SER A 28 -10.22 -16.20 -11.21
CA SER A 28 -9.90 -15.00 -12.02
C SER A 28 -8.47 -14.43 -11.91
N HIS A 29 -7.73 -14.67 -10.82
CA HIS A 29 -6.31 -14.24 -10.69
C HIS A 29 -5.30 -15.28 -11.20
N LEU A 30 -5.71 -16.55 -11.29
CA LEU A 30 -4.95 -17.62 -11.94
C LEU A 30 -5.45 -17.83 -13.37
N SER A 31 -6.75 -18.01 -13.60
CA SER A 31 -7.54 -18.02 -14.84
C SER A 31 -7.54 -16.72 -15.66
N LEU A 32 -6.38 -16.08 -15.86
CA LEU A 32 -5.93 -15.92 -17.25
C LEU A 32 -5.41 -17.27 -17.83
N ILE A 33 -5.25 -18.30 -16.99
CA ILE A 33 -4.92 -19.71 -17.28
C ILE A 33 -6.02 -20.50 -18.04
N SER A 34 -7.17 -19.92 -18.41
CA SER A 34 -8.01 -20.57 -19.43
C SER A 34 -8.94 -19.59 -20.15
N LEU A 35 -8.45 -19.03 -21.26
CA LEU A 35 -9.36 -18.68 -22.34
C LEU A 35 -9.24 -19.77 -23.40
N ASN A 36 -10.26 -20.63 -23.42
CA ASN A 36 -10.83 -21.07 -24.69
C ASN A 36 -11.25 -19.80 -25.45
N THR A 37 -10.28 -19.13 -26.06
CA THR A 37 -10.51 -18.14 -27.11
C THR A 37 -9.93 -18.75 -28.37
N GLU A 38 -10.86 -19.24 -29.17
CA GLU A 38 -10.65 -19.60 -30.55
C GLU A 38 -9.76 -18.57 -31.26
N LYS A 39 -8.69 -19.08 -31.88
CA LYS A 39 -8.05 -18.58 -33.11
C LYS A 39 -8.02 -17.05 -33.33
N ASN A 40 -7.60 -16.25 -32.35
CA ASN A 40 -7.23 -14.85 -32.54
C ASN A 40 -5.76 -14.62 -32.17
N THR A 41 -5.06 -13.79 -32.94
CA THR A 41 -3.63 -13.42 -32.80
C THR A 41 -3.23 -12.95 -31.40
N ALA A 42 -4.14 -12.35 -30.64
CA ALA A 42 -3.91 -11.96 -29.25
C ALA A 42 -3.73 -13.15 -28.29
N GLY A 43 -4.45 -14.26 -28.51
CA GLY A 43 -4.33 -15.48 -27.70
C GLY A 43 -3.00 -16.20 -27.93
N GLN A 44 -2.49 -16.19 -29.16
CA GLN A 44 -1.16 -16.74 -29.48
C GLN A 44 -0.03 -15.93 -28.81
N TYR A 45 -0.13 -14.60 -28.81
CA TYR A 45 0.84 -13.73 -28.14
C TYR A 45 0.83 -13.88 -26.61
N LEU A 46 -0.36 -14.01 -26.00
CA LEU A 46 -0.46 -14.29 -24.57
C LEU A 46 0.11 -15.66 -24.19
N ASN A 47 -0.17 -16.69 -24.98
CA ASN A 47 0.43 -18.03 -24.78
C ASN A 47 1.95 -18.00 -24.92
N GLN A 48 2.49 -17.19 -25.82
CA GLN A 48 3.94 -17.01 -25.98
C GLN A 48 4.57 -16.30 -24.76
N ILE A 49 3.92 -15.27 -24.22
CA ILE A 49 4.37 -14.59 -23.00
C ILE A 49 4.32 -15.55 -21.81
N ASP A 50 3.24 -16.30 -21.65
CA ASP A 50 3.07 -17.24 -20.55
C ASP A 50 4.09 -18.38 -20.63
N GLY A 51 4.38 -18.88 -21.84
CA GLY A 51 5.47 -19.82 -22.10
C GLY A 51 6.84 -19.25 -21.72
N ALA A 52 7.17 -18.03 -22.15
CA ALA A 52 8.43 -17.37 -21.81
C ALA A 52 8.60 -17.14 -20.29
N ILE A 53 7.52 -16.76 -19.60
CA ILE A 53 7.50 -16.62 -18.15
C ILE A 53 7.77 -17.97 -17.48
N TYR A 54 7.12 -19.04 -17.95
CA TYR A 54 7.28 -20.38 -17.42
C TYR A 54 8.70 -20.91 -17.62
N ASP A 55 9.28 -20.72 -18.81
CA ASP A 55 10.65 -21.11 -19.12
C ASP A 55 11.68 -20.35 -18.26
N ALA A 56 11.51 -19.03 -18.10
CA ALA A 56 12.37 -18.23 -17.24
C ALA A 56 12.26 -18.66 -15.76
N MET A 57 11.05 -18.93 -15.29
CA MET A 57 10.78 -19.41 -13.94
C MET A 57 11.40 -20.78 -13.68
N ILE A 58 11.20 -21.76 -14.58
CA ILE A 58 11.81 -23.09 -14.48
C ILE A 58 13.32 -22.98 -14.54
N GLY A 59 13.86 -22.21 -15.48
CA GLY A 59 15.30 -22.00 -15.62
C GLY A 59 15.90 -21.43 -14.35
N TYR A 60 15.23 -20.45 -13.73
CA TYR A 60 15.64 -19.90 -12.44
C TYR A 60 15.62 -20.95 -11.33
N PHE A 61 14.52 -21.69 -11.17
CA PHE A 61 14.43 -22.72 -10.12
C PHE A 61 15.44 -23.84 -10.34
N PHE A 62 15.72 -24.21 -11.59
CA PHE A 62 16.77 -25.17 -11.94
C PHE A 62 18.16 -24.64 -11.56
N ALA A 63 18.48 -23.39 -11.91
CA ALA A 63 19.75 -22.77 -11.55
C ALA A 63 19.95 -22.71 -10.02
N ILE A 64 18.91 -22.29 -9.28
CA ILE A 64 18.94 -22.27 -7.81
C ILE A 64 19.03 -23.68 -7.23
N LEU A 65 18.36 -24.67 -7.81
CA LEU A 65 18.46 -26.05 -7.38
C LEU A 65 19.89 -26.58 -7.55
N VAL A 66 20.53 -26.32 -8.69
CA VAL A 66 21.93 -26.71 -8.94
C VAL A 66 22.87 -26.03 -7.94
N ILE A 67 22.74 -24.72 -7.72
CA ILE A 67 23.55 -23.97 -6.75
C ILE A 67 23.34 -24.52 -5.34
N TYR A 68 22.10 -24.79 -4.96
CA TYR A 68 21.76 -25.34 -3.65
C TYR A 68 22.31 -26.76 -3.46
N LEU A 69 22.23 -27.62 -4.48
CA LEU A 69 22.81 -28.96 -4.45
C LEU A 69 24.34 -28.93 -4.33
N LEU A 70 25.00 -28.02 -5.05
CA LEU A 70 26.45 -27.79 -4.93
C LEU A 70 26.82 -27.33 -3.51
N TYR A 71 26.12 -26.30 -3.00
CA TYR A 71 26.29 -25.82 -1.63
C TYR A 71 26.09 -26.97 -0.61
N LYS A 72 25.05 -27.78 -0.76
CA LYS A 72 24.79 -28.91 0.14
C LYS A 72 25.87 -29.98 0.05
N THR A 73 26.28 -30.35 -1.16
CA THR A 73 27.35 -31.34 -1.38
C THR A 73 28.65 -30.89 -0.70
N ILE A 74 29.04 -29.62 -0.88
CA ILE A 74 30.20 -29.03 -0.22
C ILE A 74 30.02 -29.04 1.30
N SER A 75 28.88 -28.60 1.81
CA SER A 75 28.62 -28.54 3.26
C SER A 75 28.66 -29.91 3.96
N LEU A 76 28.27 -30.97 3.24
CA LEU A 76 28.27 -32.34 3.73
C LEU A 76 29.64 -33.00 3.58
N PHE A 77 30.37 -32.69 2.50
CA PHE A 77 31.73 -33.17 2.28
C PHE A 77 32.68 -32.76 3.41
N PHE A 78 32.56 -31.52 3.90
CA PHE A 78 33.35 -31.02 5.04
C PHE A 78 32.89 -31.53 6.41
N GLN A 79 31.86 -32.40 6.48
CA GLN A 79 31.32 -33.05 7.68
C GLN A 79 31.12 -32.11 8.89
N ALA A 80 30.77 -30.85 8.65
CA ALA A 80 30.52 -29.91 9.72
C ALA A 80 29.29 -30.35 10.53
N LYS A 81 29.41 -30.48 11.85
CA LYS A 81 28.27 -30.85 12.73
C LYS A 81 27.16 -29.80 12.73
N LYS A 82 27.49 -28.56 12.37
CA LYS A 82 26.58 -27.41 12.36
C LYS A 82 26.78 -26.58 11.09
N VAL A 83 25.70 -25.97 10.63
CA VAL A 83 25.71 -24.91 9.61
C VAL A 83 25.69 -23.56 10.32
N SER A 84 26.68 -22.72 10.04
CA SER A 84 26.81 -21.37 10.62
C SER A 84 26.63 -20.32 9.52
N LEU A 85 25.59 -19.50 9.65
CA LEU A 85 25.30 -18.39 8.75
C LEU A 85 25.69 -17.08 9.44
N ASN A 86 26.65 -16.36 8.88
CA ASN A 86 27.00 -15.00 9.31
C ASN A 86 26.38 -13.96 8.36
N PHE A 87 26.56 -12.68 8.68
CA PHE A 87 26.05 -11.57 7.87
C PHE A 87 26.53 -11.63 6.41
N TRP A 88 27.83 -11.89 6.17
CA TRP A 88 28.42 -11.90 4.82
C TRP A 88 27.90 -13.05 3.96
N TYR A 89 27.63 -14.23 4.54
CA TYR A 89 26.98 -15.33 3.83
C TYR A 89 25.55 -14.96 3.41
N ILE A 90 24.78 -14.35 4.32
CA ILE A 90 23.40 -13.91 4.06
C ILE A 90 23.39 -12.84 2.96
N LEU A 91 24.26 -11.83 3.08
CA LEU A 91 24.38 -10.75 2.10
C LEU A 91 24.83 -11.30 0.74
N GLY A 92 25.90 -12.11 0.71
CA GLY A 92 26.41 -12.71 -0.52
C GLY A 92 25.37 -13.54 -1.25
N PHE A 93 24.54 -14.29 -0.52
CA PHE A 93 23.44 -15.05 -1.11
C PHE A 93 22.34 -14.13 -1.69
N ILE A 94 21.96 -13.07 -0.98
CA ILE A 94 20.99 -12.09 -1.51
C ILE A 94 21.53 -11.43 -2.77
N LEU A 95 22.81 -11.05 -2.79
CA LEU A 95 23.46 -10.47 -3.97
C LEU A 95 23.51 -11.46 -5.14
N LEU A 96 23.82 -12.73 -4.88
CA LEU A 96 23.79 -13.79 -5.89
C LEU A 96 22.38 -13.97 -6.47
N GLN A 97 21.34 -13.92 -5.63
CA GLN A 97 19.95 -13.99 -6.08
C GLN A 97 19.56 -12.80 -6.97
N ILE A 98 19.94 -11.57 -6.59
CA ILE A 98 19.71 -10.38 -7.42
C ILE A 98 20.43 -10.51 -8.76
N LEU A 99 21.66 -11.03 -8.77
CA LEU A 99 22.42 -11.26 -10.01
C LEU A 99 21.69 -12.25 -10.92
N ILE A 100 21.34 -13.43 -10.41
CA ILE A 100 20.67 -14.48 -11.18
C ILE A 100 19.35 -13.97 -11.76
N ILE A 101 18.52 -13.33 -10.94
CA ILE A 101 17.22 -12.81 -11.38
C ILE A 101 17.38 -11.68 -12.39
N SER A 102 18.44 -10.86 -12.28
CA SER A 102 18.73 -9.84 -13.30
C SER A 102 19.02 -10.46 -14.67
N PHE A 103 19.74 -11.58 -14.74
CA PHE A 103 19.96 -12.32 -15.98
C PHE A 103 18.67 -12.96 -16.52
N PHE A 104 17.87 -13.61 -15.67
CA PHE A 104 16.60 -14.20 -16.11
C PHE A 104 15.59 -13.14 -16.55
N TYR A 105 15.53 -12.00 -15.87
CA TYR A 105 14.73 -10.86 -16.31
C TYR A 105 15.19 -10.36 -17.68
N THR A 106 16.50 -10.18 -17.88
CA THR A 106 17.04 -9.72 -19.16
C THR A 106 16.70 -10.68 -20.29
N GLY A 107 16.89 -11.99 -20.07
CA GLY A 107 16.50 -13.02 -21.05
C GLY A 107 15.00 -13.02 -21.33
N LEU A 108 14.17 -12.93 -20.29
CA LEU A 108 12.71 -12.85 -20.40
C LEU A 108 12.27 -11.64 -21.23
N GLN A 109 12.84 -10.45 -20.98
CA GLN A 109 12.53 -9.25 -21.75
C GLN A 109 13.01 -9.37 -23.21
N GLY A 110 14.18 -9.96 -23.45
CA GLY A 110 14.65 -10.26 -24.80
C GLY A 110 13.67 -11.14 -25.59
N THR A 111 13.15 -12.20 -24.96
CA THR A 111 12.14 -13.08 -25.57
C THR A 111 10.81 -12.37 -25.81
N ILE A 112 10.32 -11.58 -24.84
CA ILE A 112 9.03 -10.87 -24.96
C ILE A 112 9.06 -9.81 -26.06
N TYR A 113 10.14 -9.03 -26.15
CA TYR A 113 10.24 -7.90 -27.07
C TYR A 113 10.92 -8.25 -28.41
N GLY A 114 11.50 -9.45 -28.55
CA GLY A 114 12.18 -9.87 -29.78
C GLY A 114 13.39 -9.00 -30.15
N THR A 115 14.02 -8.35 -29.17
CA THR A 115 15.14 -7.42 -29.38
C THR A 115 16.43 -7.94 -28.74
N ASN A 116 17.53 -7.87 -29.50
CA ASN A 116 18.87 -8.09 -28.96
C ASN A 116 19.44 -6.84 -28.27
N GLU A 117 18.70 -5.71 -28.27
CA GLU A 117 19.14 -4.43 -27.68
C GLU A 117 19.52 -4.55 -26.20
N PHE A 118 18.95 -5.53 -25.48
CA PHE A 118 19.22 -5.77 -24.06
C PHE A 118 20.07 -7.01 -23.79
N SER A 119 20.57 -7.69 -24.85
CA SER A 119 21.39 -8.89 -24.69
C SER A 119 22.64 -8.60 -23.85
N GLY A 120 22.90 -9.41 -22.82
CA GLY A 120 24.00 -9.19 -21.87
C GLY A 120 23.76 -8.07 -20.83
N GLY A 121 22.60 -7.40 -20.83
CA GLY A 121 22.27 -6.31 -19.90
C GLY A 121 22.09 -6.71 -18.43
N GLY A 122 22.07 -8.01 -18.12
CA GLY A 122 21.84 -8.51 -16.75
C GLY A 122 22.87 -8.00 -15.73
N LEU A 123 24.13 -7.87 -16.13
CA LEU A 123 25.17 -7.29 -15.27
C LEU A 123 24.95 -5.79 -15.04
N THR A 124 24.58 -5.04 -16.07
CA THR A 124 24.27 -3.61 -15.97
C THR A 124 23.11 -3.36 -15.01
N LEU A 125 22.04 -4.16 -15.13
CA LEU A 125 20.89 -4.10 -14.24
C LEU A 125 21.30 -4.41 -12.78
N PHE A 126 22.07 -5.48 -12.57
CA PHE A 126 22.59 -5.83 -11.25
C PHE A 126 23.38 -4.67 -10.63
N LEU A 127 24.35 -4.11 -11.35
CA LEU A 127 25.16 -2.98 -10.88
C LEU A 127 24.33 -1.74 -10.60
N HIS A 128 23.28 -1.49 -11.40
CA HIS A 128 22.36 -0.39 -11.18
C HIS A 128 21.61 -0.55 -9.84
N ILE A 129 21.09 -1.74 -9.56
CA ILE A 129 20.42 -2.05 -8.29
C ILE A 129 21.39 -1.89 -7.11
N LEU A 130 22.64 -2.38 -7.24
CA LEU A 130 23.64 -2.22 -6.18
C LEU A 130 23.92 -0.76 -5.87
N GLN A 131 24.09 0.08 -6.89
CA GLN A 131 24.31 1.52 -6.68
C GLN A 131 23.17 2.16 -5.89
N LEU A 132 21.92 1.84 -6.23
CA LEU A 132 20.74 2.40 -5.56
C LEU A 132 20.53 1.88 -4.13
N LEU A 133 21.06 0.70 -3.79
CA LEU A 133 21.01 0.12 -2.45
C LEU A 133 22.00 0.74 -1.46
N LEU A 134 23.07 1.39 -1.93
CA LEU A 134 24.10 1.96 -1.05
C LEU A 134 23.54 2.99 -0.06
N TYR A 135 22.71 3.92 -0.55
CA TYR A 135 22.13 4.97 0.29
C TYR A 135 21.12 4.43 1.34
N PRO A 136 20.15 3.56 0.98
CA PRO A 136 19.32 2.85 1.94
C PRO A 136 20.09 2.08 3.03
N LEU A 137 21.15 1.36 2.64
CA LEU A 137 21.99 0.62 3.59
C LEU A 137 22.74 1.57 4.55
N PHE A 138 23.25 2.69 4.03
CA PHE A 138 23.83 3.75 4.85
C PHE A 138 22.83 4.29 5.88
N LEU A 139 21.60 4.59 5.47
CA LEU A 139 20.55 5.06 6.40
C LEU A 139 20.25 4.04 7.50
N MET A 140 20.14 2.75 7.16
CA MET A 140 19.91 1.70 8.16
C MET A 140 21.03 1.63 9.21
N LEU A 141 22.29 1.75 8.78
CA LEU A 141 23.44 1.77 9.69
C LEU A 141 23.47 3.04 10.53
N LEU A 142 23.14 4.19 9.94
CA LEU A 142 23.04 5.47 10.65
C LEU A 142 21.96 5.43 11.74
N TRP A 143 20.78 4.93 11.41
CA TRP A 143 19.67 4.79 12.36
C TRP A 143 20.04 3.83 13.48
N ARG A 144 20.60 2.66 13.15
CA ARG A 144 21.05 1.71 14.17
C ARG A 144 22.09 2.32 15.09
N GLY A 145 23.13 2.96 14.54
CA GLY A 145 24.18 3.60 15.33
C GLY A 145 23.62 4.67 16.27
N THR A 146 22.72 5.52 15.75
CA THR A 146 22.05 6.57 16.52
C THR A 146 21.21 5.99 17.65
N GLY A 147 20.39 4.98 17.35
CA GLY A 147 19.58 4.31 18.37
C GLY A 147 20.40 3.60 19.42
N PHE A 148 21.48 2.90 19.03
CA PHE A 148 22.41 2.28 19.96
C PHE A 148 23.01 3.31 20.92
N ARG A 149 23.48 4.45 20.42
CA ARG A 149 24.09 5.48 21.26
C ARG A 149 23.13 5.94 22.36
N ILE A 150 21.87 6.16 22.02
CA ILE A 150 20.87 6.63 22.98
C ILE A 150 20.47 5.52 23.94
N LEU A 151 20.32 4.30 23.45
CA LEU A 151 19.91 3.18 24.27
C LEU A 151 21.04 2.69 25.19
N SER A 152 22.31 2.92 24.83
CA SER A 152 23.47 2.58 25.65
C SER A 152 23.53 3.36 26.97
N PHE A 153 22.83 4.49 27.09
CA PHE A 153 22.68 5.20 28.38
C PHE A 153 21.83 4.42 29.39
N PHE A 154 21.02 3.46 28.94
CA PHE A 154 20.31 2.56 29.83
C PHE A 154 21.22 1.37 30.18
N SER A 155 21.63 1.27 31.44
CA SER A 155 22.54 0.22 31.93
C SER A 155 22.03 -1.22 31.69
N CYS A 156 20.73 -1.41 31.47
CA CYS A 156 20.15 -2.70 31.14
C CYS A 156 20.25 -3.08 29.65
N TRP A 157 20.61 -2.15 28.76
CA TRP A 157 20.49 -2.34 27.31
C TRP A 157 21.37 -3.48 26.79
N GLU A 158 22.61 -3.58 27.28
CA GLU A 158 23.57 -4.60 26.84
C GLU A 158 23.07 -6.03 27.09
N LYS A 159 22.20 -6.24 28.09
CA LYS A 159 21.69 -7.55 28.51
C LYS A 159 20.70 -8.16 27.51
N TYR A 160 20.12 -7.35 26.62
CA TYR A 160 19.13 -7.85 25.65
C TYR A 160 19.80 -8.50 24.43
N SER A 161 19.12 -9.47 23.85
CA SER A 161 19.60 -10.17 22.65
C SER A 161 19.56 -9.27 21.42
N LEU A 162 20.44 -9.53 20.44
CA LEU A 162 20.49 -8.78 19.18
C LEU A 162 19.14 -8.77 18.43
N ARG A 163 18.36 -9.85 18.53
CA ARG A 163 17.01 -9.96 17.95
C ARG A 163 16.06 -8.88 18.49
N PHE A 164 16.23 -8.49 19.75
CA PHE A 164 15.46 -7.39 20.34
C PHE A 164 16.12 -6.03 20.08
N LYS A 165 17.44 -5.95 20.30
CA LYS A 165 18.17 -4.68 20.25
C LYS A 165 18.14 -4.03 18.87
N ILE A 166 18.45 -4.80 17.80
CA ILE A 166 18.60 -4.24 16.44
C ILE A 166 17.31 -3.56 15.94
N PRO A 167 16.12 -4.18 15.99
CA PRO A 167 14.90 -3.50 15.55
C PRO A 167 14.61 -2.23 16.35
N VAL A 168 14.79 -2.25 17.68
CA VAL A 168 14.51 -1.10 18.54
C VAL A 168 15.51 0.04 18.32
N GLU A 169 16.80 -0.28 18.16
CA GLU A 169 17.85 0.68 17.79
C GLU A 169 17.53 1.36 16.47
N ILE A 170 17.21 0.58 15.44
CA ILE A 170 16.85 1.13 14.12
C ILE A 170 15.59 2.00 14.23
N SER A 171 14.52 1.53 14.85
CA SER A 171 13.28 2.30 14.97
C SER A 171 13.46 3.61 15.75
N LEU A 172 14.23 3.60 16.84
CA LEU A 172 14.49 4.81 17.62
C LEU A 172 15.37 5.80 16.86
N GLY A 173 16.47 5.34 16.26
CA GLY A 173 17.36 6.20 15.49
C GLY A 173 16.69 6.75 14.23
N MET A 174 15.82 5.97 13.59
CA MET A 174 14.96 6.42 12.50
C MET A 174 14.03 7.53 12.96
N GLY A 175 13.35 7.36 14.11
CA GLY A 175 12.49 8.40 14.68
C GLY A 175 13.22 9.72 14.93
N ILE A 176 14.46 9.66 15.43
CA ILE A 176 15.29 10.83 15.69
C ILE A 176 15.77 11.49 14.40
N PHE A 177 16.16 10.67 13.42
CA PHE A 177 16.47 11.16 12.08
C PHE A 177 15.27 11.91 11.49
N THR A 178 14.06 11.34 11.58
CA THR A 178 12.83 12.01 11.13
C THR A 178 12.55 13.30 11.90
N THR A 179 12.77 13.35 13.21
CA THR A 179 12.67 14.60 13.99
C THR A 179 13.67 15.63 13.49
N GLY A 180 14.90 15.22 13.17
CA GLY A 180 15.90 16.10 12.53
C GLY A 180 15.42 16.65 11.20
N LEU A 181 14.85 15.79 10.32
CA LEU A 181 14.28 16.21 9.04
C LEU A 181 13.09 17.18 9.22
N LEU A 182 12.24 16.96 10.24
CA LEU A 182 11.15 17.87 10.57
C LEU A 182 11.67 19.26 10.97
N ILE A 183 12.72 19.30 11.79
CA ILE A 183 13.37 20.56 12.20
C ILE A 183 13.97 21.26 10.98
N LEU A 184 14.69 20.53 10.12
CA LEU A 184 15.23 21.08 8.87
C LEU A 184 14.13 21.66 7.98
N GLY A 185 13.02 20.94 7.82
CA GLY A 185 11.87 21.41 7.04
C GLY A 185 11.20 22.63 7.65
N ALA A 186 11.23 22.79 8.97
CA ALA A 186 10.62 23.94 9.66
C ALA A 186 11.39 25.24 9.47
N ILE A 187 12.71 25.14 9.25
CA ILE A 187 13.58 26.30 9.01
C ILE A 187 13.90 26.50 7.51
N GLY A 188 13.24 25.75 6.62
CA GLY A 188 13.49 25.79 5.17
C GLY A 188 14.85 25.29 4.73
N PHE A 189 15.43 24.36 5.50
CA PHE A 189 16.72 23.74 5.24
C PHE A 189 16.59 22.23 4.93
N TYR A 190 15.43 21.77 4.48
CA TYR A 190 15.22 20.40 3.97
C TYR A 190 15.79 20.28 2.54
N THR A 191 17.11 20.41 2.43
CA THR A 191 17.87 20.37 1.17
C THR A 191 18.94 19.28 1.27
N LEU A 192 19.63 18.96 0.16
CA LEU A 192 20.75 18.03 0.18
C LEU A 192 21.83 18.45 1.19
N THR A 193 22.12 19.75 1.28
CA THR A 193 23.08 20.29 2.25
C THR A 193 22.61 20.07 3.68
N GLY A 194 21.35 20.37 3.99
CA GLY A 194 20.78 20.13 5.32
C GLY A 194 20.80 18.65 5.71
N LEU A 195 20.46 17.77 4.76
CA LEU A 195 20.55 16.32 4.92
C LEU A 195 21.97 15.86 5.24
N ILE A 196 22.97 16.34 4.50
CA ILE A 196 24.39 16.01 4.73
C ILE A 196 24.81 16.47 6.13
N VAL A 197 24.48 17.71 6.52
CA VAL A 197 24.79 18.24 7.86
C VAL A 197 24.16 17.38 8.96
N LEU A 198 22.88 17.03 8.83
CA LEU A 198 22.20 16.15 9.78
C LEU A 198 22.87 14.77 9.86
N CYS A 199 23.19 14.17 8.72
CA CYS A 199 23.90 12.90 8.66
C CYS A 199 25.26 12.98 9.33
N LEU A 200 26.05 14.02 9.10
CA LEU A 200 27.37 14.23 9.72
C LEU A 200 27.25 14.40 11.25
N ILE A 201 26.27 15.17 11.72
CA ILE A 201 26.00 15.33 13.16
C ILE A 201 25.67 13.97 13.78
N LEU A 202 24.74 13.23 13.18
CA LEU A 202 24.33 11.92 13.69
C LEU A 202 25.48 10.90 13.62
N LEU A 203 26.29 10.92 12.56
CA LEU A 203 27.50 10.09 12.45
C LEU A 203 28.48 10.38 13.58
N ALA A 204 28.79 11.66 13.83
CA ALA A 204 29.71 12.07 14.89
C ALA A 204 29.20 11.66 16.28
N LEU A 205 27.91 11.89 16.56
CA LEU A 205 27.28 11.52 17.83
C LEU A 205 27.20 10.00 18.04
N SER A 206 27.06 9.24 16.95
CA SER A 206 26.79 7.79 16.99
C SER A 206 27.98 6.90 16.66
N TRP A 207 29.20 7.44 16.57
CA TRP A 207 30.40 6.68 16.18
C TRP A 207 30.58 5.35 16.94
N GLN A 208 30.36 5.34 18.25
CA GLN A 208 30.39 4.11 19.07
C GLN A 208 29.37 3.06 18.60
N GLY A 209 28.17 3.49 18.22
CA GLY A 209 27.14 2.62 17.68
C GLY A 209 27.46 2.08 16.29
N TRP A 210 28.22 2.81 15.48
CA TRP A 210 28.77 2.30 14.23
C TRP A 210 29.81 1.21 14.45
N VAL A 211 30.76 1.44 15.37
CA VAL A 211 31.75 0.42 15.76
C VAL A 211 31.05 -0.83 16.30
N GLN A 212 30.04 -0.67 17.16
CA GLN A 212 29.27 -1.81 17.65
C GLN A 212 28.50 -2.51 16.52
N SER A 213 27.92 -1.76 15.59
CA SER A 213 27.22 -2.33 14.44
C SER A 213 28.13 -3.18 13.57
N TRP A 214 29.35 -2.68 13.31
CA TRP A 214 30.39 -3.42 12.60
C TRP A 214 30.83 -4.66 13.36
N ARG A 215 31.05 -4.55 14.68
CA ARG A 215 31.37 -5.69 15.53
C ARG A 215 30.31 -6.78 15.46
N ASP A 216 29.03 -6.41 15.58
CA ASP A 216 27.93 -7.37 15.50
C ASP A 216 27.81 -8.00 14.10
N ILE A 217 28.13 -7.27 13.03
CA ILE A 217 28.20 -7.83 11.67
C ILE A 217 29.27 -8.93 11.58
N GLN A 218 30.41 -8.75 12.23
CA GLN A 218 31.52 -9.71 12.21
C GLN A 218 31.27 -10.91 13.15
N GLU A 219 30.73 -10.66 14.33
CA GLU A 219 30.61 -11.66 15.40
C GLU A 219 29.32 -12.46 15.36
N SER A 220 28.21 -11.89 14.86
CA SER A 220 26.91 -12.57 14.90
C SER A 220 26.84 -13.76 13.94
N ARG A 221 26.38 -14.89 14.47
CA ARG A 221 26.20 -16.14 13.74
C ARG A 221 24.87 -16.79 14.10
N ILE A 222 24.20 -17.32 13.08
CA ILE A 222 23.02 -18.16 13.23
C ILE A 222 23.45 -19.60 13.00
N GLU A 223 23.30 -20.45 14.01
CA GLU A 223 23.69 -21.85 13.93
C GLU A 223 22.49 -22.77 13.84
N PHE A 224 22.62 -23.79 12.98
CA PHE A 224 21.69 -24.90 12.85
C PHE A 224 22.46 -26.22 12.95
N ASP A 225 21.82 -27.24 13.51
CA ASP A 225 22.34 -28.61 13.43
C ASP A 225 22.31 -29.08 11.96
N GLN A 226 23.37 -29.78 11.53
CA GLN A 226 23.50 -30.28 10.15
C GLN A 226 22.83 -31.65 9.98
N HIS A 227 22.47 -32.01 8.75
CA HIS A 227 21.98 -33.35 8.39
C HIS A 227 22.96 -34.46 8.80
N ASN A 228 22.46 -35.59 9.31
CA ASN A 228 23.27 -36.70 9.81
C ASN A 228 22.88 -38.05 9.16
N PHE A 229 23.50 -38.38 8.02
CA PHE A 229 23.22 -39.59 7.25
C PHE A 229 23.75 -40.90 7.85
N LYS A 230 24.31 -40.88 9.06
CA LYS A 230 24.75 -42.09 9.78
C LYS A 230 23.67 -42.71 10.67
N ASN A 231 22.53 -42.04 10.83
CA ASN A 231 21.46 -42.45 11.73
C ASN A 231 20.35 -43.21 10.99
N SER A 232 19.65 -44.13 11.66
CA SER A 232 18.61 -44.97 11.05
C SER A 232 17.22 -44.32 11.00
N SER A 233 16.97 -43.28 11.79
CA SER A 233 15.68 -42.55 11.82
C SER A 233 15.66 -41.40 10.80
N LEU A 234 14.66 -41.39 9.90
CA LEU A 234 14.51 -40.39 8.83
C LEU A 234 14.45 -38.94 9.34
N ILE A 235 13.86 -38.71 10.52
CA ILE A 235 13.75 -37.40 11.17
C ILE A 235 15.09 -36.95 11.79
N GLU A 236 15.92 -37.90 12.21
CA GLU A 236 17.27 -37.60 12.74
C GLU A 236 18.29 -37.45 11.63
N THR A 237 18.03 -38.07 10.48
CA THR A 237 18.85 -37.97 9.26
C THR A 237 18.71 -36.61 8.59
N ILE A 238 17.48 -36.11 8.40
CA ILE A 238 17.21 -34.83 7.77
C ILE A 238 16.80 -33.81 8.84
N GLN A 239 17.56 -32.74 9.03
CA GLN A 239 17.23 -31.64 9.95
C GLN A 239 16.14 -30.72 9.36
N PRO A 240 14.85 -30.84 9.75
CA PRO A 240 13.77 -30.13 9.08
C PRO A 240 13.77 -28.63 9.40
N LYS A 241 14.36 -28.24 10.53
CA LYS A 241 14.49 -26.85 10.94
C LYS A 241 15.45 -26.06 10.05
N LEU A 242 16.58 -26.69 9.69
CA LEU A 242 17.53 -26.13 8.74
C LEU A 242 16.90 -26.02 7.35
N LEU A 243 16.29 -27.11 6.87
CA LEU A 243 15.65 -27.16 5.56
C LEU A 243 14.55 -26.09 5.40
N SER A 244 13.69 -25.94 6.43
CA SER A 244 12.64 -24.92 6.41
C SER A 244 13.17 -23.49 6.48
N ALA A 245 14.29 -23.25 7.17
CA ALA A 245 14.94 -21.94 7.20
C ALA A 245 15.58 -21.59 5.84
N GLU A 246 16.30 -22.52 5.24
CA GLU A 246 16.93 -22.34 3.91
C GLU A 246 15.87 -22.15 2.82
N PHE A 247 14.79 -22.95 2.84
CA PHE A 247 13.67 -22.78 1.91
C PHE A 247 13.03 -21.39 2.03
N ALA A 248 12.68 -20.96 3.24
CA ALA A 248 12.11 -19.64 3.47
C ALA A 248 13.05 -18.51 3.02
N PHE A 249 14.35 -18.69 3.23
CA PHE A 249 15.39 -17.73 2.86
C PHE A 249 15.58 -17.63 1.33
N ILE A 250 15.57 -18.76 0.62
CA ILE A 250 15.59 -18.80 -0.86
C ILE A 250 14.38 -18.02 -1.42
N ILE A 251 13.18 -18.29 -0.91
CA ILE A 251 11.96 -17.64 -1.41
C ILE A 251 11.95 -16.14 -1.07
N VAL A 252 12.28 -15.73 0.15
CA VAL A 252 12.24 -14.31 0.51
C VAL A 252 13.29 -13.49 -0.24
N SER A 253 14.49 -14.02 -0.43
CA SER A 253 15.55 -13.35 -1.21
C SER A 253 15.20 -13.24 -2.70
N MET A 254 14.55 -14.25 -3.28
CA MET A 254 13.98 -14.19 -4.62
C MET A 254 13.01 -13.02 -4.75
N VAL A 255 12.05 -12.92 -3.82
CA VAL A 255 11.03 -11.88 -3.89
C VAL A 255 11.60 -10.50 -3.57
N PHE A 256 12.65 -10.40 -2.74
CA PHE A 256 13.40 -9.15 -2.56
C PHE A 256 14.01 -8.67 -3.87
N ALA A 257 14.67 -9.55 -4.62
CA ALA A 257 15.26 -9.22 -5.91
C ALA A 257 14.19 -8.80 -6.94
N ILE A 258 13.08 -9.53 -7.02
CA ILE A 258 11.96 -9.19 -7.91
C ILE A 258 11.37 -7.82 -7.55
N ALA A 259 11.17 -7.54 -6.26
CA ALA A 259 10.67 -6.24 -5.80
C ALA A 259 11.62 -5.10 -6.21
N LEU A 260 12.94 -5.27 -6.02
CA LEU A 260 13.95 -4.27 -6.39
C LEU A 260 13.98 -3.98 -7.89
N ILE A 261 13.86 -5.01 -8.74
CA ILE A 261 13.77 -4.84 -10.20
C ILE A 261 12.45 -4.17 -10.59
N SER A 262 11.36 -4.44 -9.87
CA SER A 262 10.03 -3.90 -10.17
C SER A 262 9.91 -2.40 -9.85
N ILE A 263 10.60 -1.93 -8.81
CA ILE A 263 10.62 -0.52 -8.41
C ILE A 263 11.73 0.30 -9.09
N LEU A 264 12.61 -0.35 -9.86
CA LEU A 264 13.60 0.36 -10.69
C LEU A 264 12.93 0.99 -11.90
N ARG A 265 12.25 2.12 -11.66
CA ARG A 265 11.45 2.84 -12.65
C ARG A 265 11.58 4.36 -12.49
N PRO A 266 11.41 5.13 -13.57
CA PRO A 266 11.66 6.58 -13.58
C PRO A 266 10.55 7.40 -12.93
N MET A 267 9.38 6.80 -12.70
CA MET A 267 8.21 7.50 -12.16
C MET A 267 7.30 6.55 -11.38
N PRO A 268 6.44 7.07 -10.50
CA PRO A 268 5.38 6.29 -9.89
C PRO A 268 4.32 5.87 -10.92
N ILE A 269 3.63 4.77 -10.65
CA ILE A 269 2.62 4.22 -11.56
C ILE A 269 1.34 3.82 -10.82
N GLY A 270 1.38 3.71 -9.50
CA GLY A 270 0.23 3.45 -8.65
C GLY A 270 -0.55 4.73 -8.35
N TRP A 271 -1.75 4.57 -7.82
CA TRP A 271 -2.61 5.71 -7.52
C TRP A 271 -2.06 6.52 -6.35
N ASP A 272 -1.74 5.85 -5.23
CA ASP A 272 -1.30 6.53 -4.03
C ASP A 272 0.17 6.97 -4.14
N ASP A 273 1.02 6.22 -4.84
CA ASP A 273 2.40 6.67 -5.06
C ASP A 273 2.48 7.93 -5.93
N LEU A 274 1.64 8.05 -6.98
CA LEU A 274 1.49 9.26 -7.79
C LEU A 274 0.81 10.42 -7.06
N GLY A 275 -0.16 10.14 -6.18
CA GLY A 275 -0.92 11.18 -5.48
C GLY A 275 -0.25 11.70 -4.21
N VAL A 276 0.36 10.80 -3.43
CA VAL A 276 0.80 11.06 -2.06
C VAL A 276 2.21 10.56 -1.79
N TYR A 277 2.47 9.25 -1.91
CA TYR A 277 3.64 8.61 -1.29
C TYR A 277 4.96 8.87 -2.00
N MET A 278 4.97 9.26 -3.28
CA MET A 278 6.16 9.80 -3.96
C MET A 278 6.01 11.27 -4.32
N ASN A 279 4.77 11.74 -4.48
CA ASN A 279 4.47 13.15 -4.76
C ASN A 279 4.89 14.06 -3.60
N TYR A 280 4.45 13.78 -2.37
CA TYR A 280 4.76 14.63 -1.22
C TYR A 280 6.27 14.66 -0.94
N PRO A 281 7.00 13.52 -0.95
CA PRO A 281 8.46 13.51 -0.88
C PRO A 281 9.14 14.40 -1.93
N LYS A 282 8.69 14.32 -3.20
CA LYS A 282 9.22 15.10 -4.31
C LYS A 282 9.01 16.60 -4.07
N ILE A 283 7.79 17.01 -3.71
CA ILE A 283 7.45 18.41 -3.44
C ILE A 283 8.30 18.96 -2.29
N MET A 284 8.41 18.24 -1.17
CA MET A 284 9.25 18.68 -0.04
C MET A 284 10.72 18.82 -0.43
N ALA A 285 11.25 17.87 -1.22
CA ALA A 285 12.63 17.90 -1.68
C ALA A 285 12.93 19.09 -2.62
N HIS A 286 11.99 19.45 -3.50
CA HIS A 286 12.15 20.62 -4.38
C HIS A 286 11.92 21.95 -3.66
N ASN A 287 10.96 22.02 -2.73
CA ASN A 287 10.59 23.27 -2.06
C ASN A 287 11.49 23.61 -0.85
N GLY A 288 12.26 22.65 -0.33
CA GLY A 288 13.17 22.86 0.79
C GLY A 288 12.50 22.99 2.17
N ASN A 289 11.17 22.87 2.24
CA ASN A 289 10.36 23.02 3.44
C ASN A 289 9.49 21.78 3.68
N TYR A 290 8.99 21.60 4.92
CA TYR A 290 7.95 20.60 5.16
C TYR A 290 6.65 21.00 4.46
N LEU A 291 5.76 20.01 4.28
CA LEU A 291 4.52 20.20 3.54
C LEU A 291 3.39 20.77 4.42
N ALA A 292 2.90 21.96 4.08
CA ALA A 292 1.75 22.59 4.76
C ALA A 292 0.44 21.83 4.50
N GLY A 293 -0.43 21.70 5.51
CA GLY A 293 -1.72 20.99 5.40
C GLY A 293 -1.61 19.50 5.09
N ALA A 294 -0.40 18.92 5.12
CA ALA A 294 -0.23 17.48 5.17
C ALA A 294 -0.36 17.02 6.63
N ALA A 295 -1.38 16.21 6.90
CA ALA A 295 -1.61 15.67 8.23
C ALA A 295 -0.46 14.75 8.66
N MET A 296 -0.26 13.62 7.98
CA MET A 296 0.74 12.60 8.34
C MET A 296 1.76 12.42 7.22
N PHE A 297 3.03 12.75 7.49
CA PHE A 297 4.08 12.74 6.47
C PHE A 297 5.46 12.32 7.00
N ALA A 298 5.53 11.70 8.20
CA ALA A 298 6.80 11.33 8.83
C ALA A 298 7.65 10.38 7.97
N TRP A 299 7.00 9.40 7.32
CA TRP A 299 7.70 8.46 6.43
C TRP A 299 8.05 9.11 5.08
N GLN A 300 7.20 10.01 4.58
CA GLN A 300 7.43 10.76 3.35
C GLN A 300 8.66 11.67 3.44
N LEU A 301 8.99 12.19 4.63
CA LEU A 301 10.27 12.88 4.86
C LEU A 301 11.47 11.95 4.65
N ILE A 302 11.41 10.72 5.16
CA ILE A 302 12.49 9.76 4.94
C ILE A 302 12.61 9.45 3.44
N THR A 303 11.49 9.11 2.78
CA THR A 303 11.45 8.85 1.33
C THR A 303 11.96 10.03 0.52
N GLY A 304 11.67 11.26 0.94
CA GLY A 304 12.10 12.49 0.26
C GLY A 304 13.61 12.67 0.23
N THR A 305 14.34 12.07 1.16
CA THR A 305 15.80 12.08 1.13
C THR A 305 16.38 11.36 -0.09
N GLY A 306 15.64 10.42 -0.70
CA GLY A 306 16.02 9.81 -1.97
C GLY A 306 16.00 10.80 -3.14
N PHE A 307 15.03 11.72 -3.16
CA PHE A 307 15.01 12.84 -4.11
C PHE A 307 16.11 13.85 -3.82
N LEU A 308 16.40 14.15 -2.55
CA LEU A 308 17.53 15.03 -2.21
C LEU A 308 18.88 14.46 -2.65
N PHE A 309 19.08 13.15 -2.48
CA PHE A 309 20.37 12.49 -2.76
C PHE A 309 20.67 12.30 -4.25
N ALA A 310 19.67 11.87 -5.04
CA ALA A 310 19.88 11.51 -6.45
C ALA A 310 18.93 12.21 -7.43
N ASN A 311 17.95 12.99 -6.95
CA ASN A 311 16.89 13.61 -7.75
C ASN A 311 16.14 12.62 -8.68
N THR A 312 15.97 11.37 -8.24
CA THR A 312 15.26 10.34 -9.01
C THR A 312 14.18 9.63 -8.20
N ALA A 313 13.09 9.25 -8.86
CA ALA A 313 12.03 8.44 -8.27
C ALA A 313 12.55 7.07 -7.81
N SER A 314 13.47 6.46 -8.56
CA SER A 314 14.03 5.15 -8.19
C SER A 314 14.78 5.19 -6.86
N GLN A 315 15.61 6.20 -6.62
CA GLN A 315 16.31 6.30 -5.34
C GLN A 315 15.33 6.46 -4.17
N ALA A 316 14.26 7.24 -4.36
CA ALA A 316 13.18 7.39 -3.37
C ALA A 316 12.42 6.07 -3.14
N PHE A 317 12.11 5.30 -4.19
CA PHE A 317 11.51 3.98 -4.07
C PHE A 317 12.40 3.01 -3.28
N PHE A 318 13.70 3.01 -3.53
CA PHE A 318 14.65 2.16 -2.80
C PHE A 318 14.74 2.55 -1.31
N VAL A 319 14.64 3.85 -0.98
CA VAL A 319 14.53 4.29 0.41
C VAL A 319 13.21 3.82 1.04
N ASN A 320 12.09 3.92 0.31
CA ASN A 320 10.79 3.43 0.77
C ASN A 320 10.79 1.91 1.02
N GLN A 321 11.52 1.15 0.19
CA GLN A 321 11.63 -0.30 0.26
C GLN A 321 12.32 -0.81 1.54
N ILE A 322 13.09 0.04 2.24
CA ILE A 322 13.69 -0.29 3.54
C ILE A 322 12.61 -0.76 4.53
N GLY A 323 11.43 -0.13 4.54
CA GLY A 323 10.31 -0.52 5.39
C GLY A 323 9.87 -1.98 5.14
N GLY A 324 9.86 -2.40 3.87
CA GLY A 324 9.60 -3.78 3.46
C GLY A 324 10.63 -4.76 4.04
N PHE A 325 11.93 -4.49 3.87
CA PHE A 325 12.98 -5.38 4.40
C PHE A 325 13.00 -5.45 5.93
N LEU A 326 12.86 -4.30 6.59
CA LEU A 326 12.82 -4.22 8.05
C LEU A 326 11.60 -4.92 8.65
N SER A 327 10.46 -4.92 7.95
CA SER A 327 9.26 -5.65 8.40
C SER A 327 9.50 -7.16 8.50
N VAL A 328 10.20 -7.77 7.55
CA VAL A 328 10.58 -9.21 7.59
C VAL A 328 11.50 -9.49 8.78
N ILE A 329 12.47 -8.61 9.02
CA ILE A 329 13.42 -8.72 10.14
C ILE A 329 12.67 -8.67 11.47
N VAL A 330 11.81 -7.68 11.69
CA VAL A 330 11.13 -7.53 13.00
C VAL A 330 10.08 -8.62 13.22
N ILE A 331 9.36 -9.05 12.19
CA ILE A 331 8.40 -10.17 12.32
C ILE A 331 9.16 -11.43 12.73
N THR A 332 10.24 -11.76 12.02
CA THR A 332 11.10 -12.91 12.35
C THR A 332 11.65 -12.80 13.77
N ALA A 333 12.14 -11.62 14.15
CA ALA A 333 12.72 -11.38 15.46
C ALA A 333 11.68 -11.53 16.58
N PHE A 334 10.53 -10.85 16.50
CA PHE A 334 9.54 -10.88 17.56
C PHE A 334 8.91 -12.28 17.71
N LEU A 335 8.58 -12.96 16.60
CA LEU A 335 8.10 -14.34 16.66
C LEU A 335 9.14 -15.29 17.27
N SER A 336 10.43 -15.12 16.94
CA SER A 336 11.50 -15.92 17.54
C SER A 336 11.58 -15.71 19.06
N LEU A 337 11.48 -14.47 19.55
CA LEU A 337 11.49 -14.14 20.98
C LEU A 337 10.23 -14.65 21.70
N LEU A 338 9.08 -14.64 21.01
CA LEU A 338 7.82 -15.19 21.53
C LEU A 338 7.82 -16.71 21.62
N LEU A 339 8.56 -17.41 20.77
CA LEU A 339 8.68 -18.87 20.79
C LEU A 339 9.81 -19.37 21.70
N GLU A 340 10.76 -18.52 22.07
CA GLU A 340 11.91 -18.91 22.87
C GLU A 340 11.54 -19.51 24.25
N GLN A 341 12.01 -20.73 24.50
CA GLN A 341 11.90 -21.49 25.75
C GLN A 341 13.10 -22.41 25.98
N LYS A 342 13.49 -22.58 27.25
CA LYS A 342 14.52 -23.54 27.67
C LYS A 342 14.01 -24.97 27.50
N GLY A 343 14.87 -25.87 27.03
CA GLY A 343 14.59 -27.32 26.93
C GLY A 343 13.63 -27.73 25.80
N ARG A 344 13.31 -26.82 24.87
CA ARG A 344 12.45 -27.11 23.72
C ARG A 344 13.18 -27.02 22.40
N LYS A 345 12.97 -28.02 21.54
CA LYS A 345 13.48 -28.06 20.17
C LYS A 345 12.31 -28.00 19.19
N TYR A 346 12.32 -27.02 18.30
CA TYR A 346 11.30 -26.85 17.26
C TYR A 346 11.69 -27.60 16.00
N PHE A 347 10.75 -28.32 15.38
CA PHE A 347 11.00 -29.08 14.15
C PHE A 347 11.17 -28.20 12.91
N ILE A 348 10.52 -27.03 12.85
CA ILE A 348 10.58 -26.11 11.70
C ILE A 348 10.89 -24.67 12.15
N CYS A 349 11.45 -23.86 11.25
CA CYS A 349 11.74 -22.44 11.48
C CYS A 349 10.51 -21.55 11.18
N LEU A 350 9.47 -21.68 12.01
CA LEU A 350 8.19 -20.98 11.79
C LEU A 350 8.30 -19.44 11.70
N PRO A 351 9.15 -18.74 12.48
CA PRO A 351 9.27 -17.27 12.40
C PRO A 351 9.61 -16.74 11.01
N ILE A 352 10.63 -17.30 10.34
CA ILE A 352 11.04 -16.82 9.01
C ILE A 352 10.04 -17.27 7.95
N LEU A 353 9.43 -18.45 8.07
CA LEU A 353 8.37 -18.90 7.15
C LEU A 353 7.19 -17.91 7.14
N LEU A 354 6.72 -17.48 8.31
CA LEU A 354 5.60 -16.53 8.40
C LEU A 354 6.00 -15.11 7.99
N ALA A 355 7.25 -14.70 8.22
CA ALA A 355 7.76 -13.43 7.70
C ALA A 355 7.86 -13.45 6.16
N THR A 356 8.27 -14.59 5.56
CA THR A 356 8.22 -14.78 4.12
C THR A 356 6.79 -14.72 3.61
N VAL A 357 5.85 -15.43 4.24
CA VAL A 357 4.41 -15.36 3.92
C VAL A 357 3.92 -13.91 3.87
N TYR A 358 4.22 -13.09 4.90
CA TYR A 358 3.84 -11.68 4.91
C TYR A 358 4.31 -10.92 3.67
N TYR A 359 5.60 -11.08 3.34
CA TYR A 359 6.25 -10.31 2.28
C TYR A 359 5.73 -10.70 0.89
N ILE A 360 5.32 -11.96 0.72
CA ILE A 360 4.84 -12.47 -0.57
C ILE A 360 3.33 -12.37 -0.77
N MET A 361 2.55 -11.96 0.26
CA MET A 361 1.10 -11.76 0.09
C MET A 361 0.86 -10.79 -1.08
N PRO A 362 -0.10 -11.04 -1.98
CA PRO A 362 -0.29 -10.19 -3.16
C PRO A 362 -0.53 -8.72 -2.78
N MET A 363 -1.25 -8.45 -1.69
CA MET A 363 -1.42 -7.10 -1.15
C MET A 363 -0.07 -6.46 -0.77
N THR A 364 0.81 -7.18 -0.08
CA THR A 364 2.12 -6.68 0.32
C THR A 364 3.01 -6.44 -0.90
N VAL A 365 3.00 -7.36 -1.88
CA VAL A 365 3.73 -7.21 -3.14
C VAL A 365 3.22 -5.98 -3.90
N PHE A 366 1.91 -5.77 -3.98
CA PHE A 366 1.31 -4.59 -4.58
C PHE A 366 1.82 -3.30 -3.92
N GLN A 367 1.81 -3.26 -2.57
CA GLN A 367 2.29 -2.13 -1.75
C GLN A 367 3.80 -1.87 -1.84
N GLN A 368 4.58 -2.81 -2.36
CA GLN A 368 6.02 -2.70 -2.45
C GLN A 368 6.54 -2.58 -3.89
N ALA A 369 5.79 -3.04 -4.89
CA ALA A 369 6.26 -3.12 -6.27
C ALA A 369 5.40 -2.32 -7.27
N LYS A 370 4.10 -2.17 -7.02
CA LYS A 370 3.16 -1.54 -7.98
C LYS A 370 2.73 -0.16 -7.53
N ASP A 371 2.05 -0.07 -6.39
CA ASP A 371 1.61 1.18 -5.78
C ASP A 371 2.30 1.30 -4.42
N MET A 372 3.49 1.90 -4.43
CA MET A 372 4.35 1.86 -3.26
C MET A 372 3.75 2.65 -2.10
N LYS A 373 3.39 1.94 -1.03
CA LYS A 373 2.79 2.52 0.18
C LYS A 373 3.77 2.56 1.34
N LEU A 374 3.41 3.34 2.36
CA LEU A 374 4.14 3.41 3.64
C LEU A 374 3.78 2.26 4.61
N ASP A 375 2.81 1.42 4.27
CA ASP A 375 2.27 0.37 5.15
C ASP A 375 3.31 -0.67 5.62
N PRO A 376 4.28 -1.12 4.80
CA PRO A 376 5.35 -2.00 5.28
C PRO A 376 6.25 -1.34 6.33
N ALA A 377 6.52 -0.04 6.20
CA ALA A 377 7.27 0.72 7.20
C ALA A 377 6.46 0.90 8.50
N LEU A 378 5.15 1.16 8.36
CA LEU A 378 4.23 1.18 9.49
C LEU A 378 4.17 -0.17 10.21
N MET A 379 4.17 -1.29 9.47
CA MET A 379 4.28 -2.64 10.03
C MET A 379 5.57 -2.79 10.85
N PHE A 380 6.73 -2.40 10.29
CA PHE A 380 8.00 -2.46 11.01
C PHE A 380 7.96 -1.69 12.34
N MET A 381 7.48 -0.45 12.32
CA MET A 381 7.40 0.39 13.51
C MET A 381 6.40 -0.14 14.55
N SER A 382 5.23 -0.57 14.09
CA SER A 382 4.16 -1.07 14.96
C SER A 382 4.56 -2.37 15.67
N VAL A 383 5.20 -3.30 14.94
CA VAL A 383 5.67 -4.57 15.51
C VAL A 383 6.81 -4.33 16.49
N THR A 384 7.73 -3.40 16.19
CA THR A 384 8.83 -3.04 17.13
C THR A 384 8.28 -2.40 18.40
N ALA A 385 7.31 -1.49 18.29
CA ALA A 385 6.65 -0.87 19.43
C ALA A 385 5.94 -1.92 20.32
N MET A 386 5.20 -2.84 19.71
CA MET A 386 4.53 -3.93 20.41
C MET A 386 5.52 -4.88 21.09
N MET A 387 6.61 -5.25 20.41
CA MET A 387 7.69 -6.07 20.97
C MET A 387 8.30 -5.39 22.21
N THR A 388 8.56 -4.09 22.12
CA THR A 388 9.11 -3.28 23.22
C THR A 388 8.14 -3.20 24.39
N LEU A 389 6.85 -2.97 24.13
CA LEU A 389 5.80 -2.96 25.15
C LEU A 389 5.70 -4.30 25.87
N TRP A 390 5.77 -5.41 25.13
CA TRP A 390 5.75 -6.76 25.69
C TRP A 390 6.92 -7.02 26.65
N TYR A 391 8.14 -6.63 26.26
CA TYR A 391 9.32 -6.74 27.12
C TYR A 391 9.22 -5.84 28.35
N GLY A 392 8.81 -4.58 28.17
CA GLY A 392 8.68 -3.62 29.26
C GLY A 392 7.67 -4.09 30.32
N LEU A 393 6.49 -4.55 29.89
CA LEU A 393 5.48 -5.12 30.80
C LEU A 393 5.96 -6.40 31.48
N LYS A 394 6.70 -7.25 30.77
CA LYS A 394 7.27 -8.47 31.37
C LYS A 394 8.24 -8.13 32.51
N ALA A 395 9.16 -7.20 32.30
CA ALA A 395 10.13 -6.76 33.30
C ALA A 395 9.45 -6.05 34.49
N LEU A 396 8.47 -5.18 34.20
CA LEU A 396 7.71 -4.43 35.20
C LEU A 396 6.89 -5.35 36.13
N ILE A 397 6.12 -6.29 35.56
CA ILE A 397 5.21 -7.15 36.32
C ILE A 397 5.97 -8.17 37.16
N LYS A 398 7.04 -8.73 36.62
CA LYS A 398 7.86 -9.70 37.37
C LYS A 398 8.74 -9.05 38.43
N LYS A 399 8.83 -7.71 38.47
CA LYS A 399 9.74 -6.94 39.32
C LYS A 399 11.21 -7.38 39.16
N GLU A 400 11.58 -7.90 37.98
CA GLU A 400 12.96 -8.26 37.65
C GLU A 400 13.82 -6.99 37.61
N ASP A 401 13.32 -5.94 36.93
CA ASP A 401 13.90 -4.60 36.92
C ASP A 401 12.81 -3.57 36.59
N THR A 402 12.30 -2.88 37.61
CA THR A 402 11.19 -1.92 37.45
C THR A 402 11.61 -0.71 36.62
N ARG A 403 12.84 -0.22 36.76
CA ARG A 403 13.30 0.98 36.04
C ARG A 403 13.48 0.67 34.56
N ALA A 404 14.10 -0.47 34.24
CA ALA A 404 14.21 -0.94 32.86
C ALA A 404 12.83 -1.19 32.24
N GLY A 405 11.92 -1.84 32.98
CA GLY A 405 10.55 -2.10 32.53
C GLY A 405 9.79 -0.83 32.15
N LEU A 406 9.84 0.20 33.02
CA LEU A 406 9.21 1.50 32.74
C LEU A 406 9.88 2.23 31.57
N SER A 407 11.22 2.18 31.47
CA SER A 407 11.95 2.81 30.36
C SER A 407 11.55 2.20 29.01
N LEU A 408 11.45 0.87 28.93
CA LEU A 408 10.97 0.18 27.73
C LEU A 408 9.51 0.52 27.40
N ILE A 409 8.64 0.68 28.38
CA ILE A 409 7.26 1.11 28.14
C ILE A 409 7.24 2.54 27.58
N GLY A 410 8.09 3.43 28.08
CA GLY A 410 8.25 4.78 27.55
C GLY A 410 8.76 4.78 26.12
N ILE A 411 9.78 3.97 25.82
CA ILE A 411 10.30 3.77 24.45
C ILE A 411 9.20 3.22 23.55
N ALA A 412 8.42 2.23 24.01
CA ALA A 412 7.28 1.73 23.24
C ALA A 412 6.28 2.84 22.91
N GLY A 413 5.97 3.72 23.88
CA GLY A 413 5.15 4.91 23.65
C GLY A 413 5.73 5.84 22.59
N VAL A 414 7.03 6.15 22.68
CA VAL A 414 7.76 6.96 21.68
C VAL A 414 7.63 6.36 20.28
N LEU A 415 7.84 5.04 20.14
CA LEU A 415 7.71 4.34 18.87
C LEU A 415 6.27 4.35 18.33
N VAL A 416 5.26 4.22 19.20
CA VAL A 416 3.84 4.35 18.81
C VAL A 416 3.52 5.76 18.34
N GLY A 417 4.05 6.81 18.99
CA GLY A 417 3.87 8.18 18.53
C GLY A 417 4.53 8.44 17.16
N PHE A 418 5.71 7.88 16.89
CA PHE A 418 6.29 7.93 15.54
C PHE A 418 5.44 7.19 14.51
N ALA A 419 4.93 6.00 14.85
CA ALA A 419 4.01 5.27 13.97
C ALA A 419 2.73 6.08 13.69
N PHE A 420 2.23 6.83 14.67
CA PHE A 420 1.11 7.75 14.48
C PHE A 420 1.47 8.84 13.47
N GLY A 421 2.65 9.46 13.56
CA GLY A 421 3.14 10.42 12.56
C GLY A 421 3.31 9.85 11.14
N ILE A 422 3.41 8.53 10.98
CA ILE A 422 3.38 7.84 9.69
C ILE A 422 1.93 7.69 9.19
N LYS A 423 1.02 7.22 10.04
CA LYS A 423 -0.39 7.00 9.68
C LYS A 423 -1.32 7.11 10.88
N PHE A 424 -2.42 7.84 10.72
CA PHE A 424 -3.44 8.04 11.75
C PHE A 424 -4.09 6.73 12.24
N THR A 425 -4.19 5.70 11.40
CA THR A 425 -4.74 4.39 11.78
C THR A 425 -3.97 3.71 12.91
N THR A 426 -2.77 4.20 13.27
CA THR A 426 -2.05 3.82 14.49
C THR A 426 -2.86 4.09 15.78
N LEU A 427 -3.93 4.87 15.73
CA LEU A 427 -4.89 4.97 16.84
C LEU A 427 -5.37 3.59 17.32
N LEU A 428 -5.56 2.63 16.40
CA LEU A 428 -5.92 1.25 16.73
C LEU A 428 -4.85 0.58 17.62
N LEU A 429 -3.56 0.84 17.34
CA LEU A 429 -2.43 0.36 18.13
C LEU A 429 -2.37 1.02 19.51
N ILE A 430 -2.64 2.32 19.61
CA ILE A 430 -2.68 3.05 20.89
C ILE A 430 -3.73 2.42 21.81
N VAL A 431 -4.95 2.23 21.29
CA VAL A 431 -6.07 1.68 22.07
C VAL A 431 -5.80 0.22 22.47
N ALA A 432 -5.31 -0.60 21.54
CA ALA A 432 -4.91 -1.98 21.84
C ALA A 432 -3.77 -2.07 22.86
N GLY A 433 -2.78 -1.17 22.79
CA GLY A 433 -1.67 -1.08 23.74
C GLY A 433 -2.13 -0.73 25.15
N LEU A 434 -3.00 0.27 25.31
CA LEU A 434 -3.56 0.67 26.60
C LEU A 434 -4.44 -0.44 27.22
N GLY A 435 -5.32 -1.05 26.42
CA GLY A 435 -6.11 -2.21 26.85
C GLY A 435 -5.23 -3.40 27.25
N TYR A 436 -4.12 -3.62 26.54
CA TYR A 436 -3.13 -4.65 26.86
C TYR A 436 -2.39 -4.39 28.17
N ILE A 437 -2.00 -3.14 28.45
CA ILE A 437 -1.42 -2.73 29.74
C ILE A 437 -2.43 -3.05 30.85
N GLY A 438 -3.67 -2.55 30.72
CA GLY A 438 -4.74 -2.77 31.71
C GLY A 438 -5.00 -4.26 31.99
N TYR A 439 -5.10 -5.07 30.93
CA TYR A 439 -5.32 -6.51 31.07
C TYR A 439 -4.13 -7.24 31.72
N ARG A 440 -2.89 -6.92 31.34
CA ARG A 440 -1.70 -7.60 31.86
C ARG A 440 -1.44 -7.31 33.34
N THR A 441 -1.83 -6.13 33.83
CA THR A 441 -1.58 -5.72 35.21
C THR A 441 -2.75 -5.98 36.14
N LEU A 442 -3.98 -5.65 35.71
CA LEU A 442 -5.21 -5.69 36.51
C LEU A 442 -6.21 -6.78 36.07
N GLY A 443 -5.81 -7.66 35.15
CA GLY A 443 -6.64 -8.79 34.71
C GLY A 443 -7.87 -8.37 33.91
N ILE A 444 -8.89 -9.24 33.88
CA ILE A 444 -10.10 -9.03 33.07
C ILE A 444 -10.87 -7.76 33.48
N PHE A 445 -10.87 -7.42 34.77
CA PHE A 445 -11.53 -6.21 35.28
C PHE A 445 -10.79 -4.94 34.86
N GLY A 446 -9.45 -4.97 34.77
CA GLY A 446 -8.67 -3.89 34.16
C GLY A 446 -9.00 -3.66 32.69
N PHE A 447 -9.22 -4.74 31.93
CA PHE A 447 -9.66 -4.66 30.54
C PHE A 447 -11.05 -4.06 30.40
N ILE A 448 -12.03 -4.53 31.18
CA ILE A 448 -13.39 -3.98 31.22
C ILE A 448 -13.35 -2.50 31.63
N GLY A 449 -12.56 -2.18 32.65
CA GLY A 449 -12.39 -0.83 33.15
C GLY A 449 -11.87 0.13 32.09
N PHE A 450 -10.82 -0.26 31.37
CA PHE A 450 -10.28 0.50 30.24
C PHE A 450 -11.31 0.70 29.13
N TRP A 451 -11.98 -0.37 28.69
CA TRP A 451 -12.93 -0.28 27.58
C TRP A 451 -14.17 0.56 27.91
N GLY A 452 -14.70 0.47 29.13
CA GLY A 452 -15.81 1.32 29.57
C GLY A 452 -15.45 2.81 29.53
N LEU A 453 -14.25 3.17 30.00
CA LEU A 453 -13.75 4.54 29.92
C LEU A 453 -13.46 4.98 28.48
N PHE A 454 -12.87 4.10 27.66
CA PHE A 454 -12.61 4.39 26.24
C PHE A 454 -13.90 4.70 25.48
N ILE A 455 -14.93 3.87 25.64
CA ILE A 455 -16.24 4.07 25.01
C ILE A 455 -16.89 5.37 25.52
N ALA A 456 -16.82 5.64 26.82
CA ALA A 456 -17.35 6.89 27.38
C ALA A 456 -16.67 8.13 26.78
N ILE A 457 -15.33 8.15 26.74
CA ILE A 457 -14.55 9.29 26.21
C ILE A 457 -14.83 9.49 24.71
N PHE A 458 -14.81 8.41 23.92
CA PHE A 458 -15.04 8.50 22.48
C PHE A 458 -16.47 8.91 22.14
N THR A 459 -17.45 8.48 22.94
CA THR A 459 -18.86 8.85 22.77
C THR A 459 -19.09 10.31 23.17
N ALA A 460 -18.61 10.73 24.34
CA ALA A 460 -18.72 12.12 24.80
C ALA A 460 -18.03 13.12 23.86
N GLY A 461 -16.87 12.75 23.30
CA GLY A 461 -16.09 13.58 22.39
C GLY A 461 -16.49 13.50 20.91
N ASN A 462 -17.52 12.71 20.55
CA ASN A 462 -17.89 12.39 19.16
C ASN A 462 -16.70 11.93 18.29
N LEU A 463 -15.75 11.21 18.90
CA LEU A 463 -14.52 10.75 18.23
C LEU A 463 -14.79 9.57 17.30
N TRP A 464 -15.90 8.86 17.52
CA TRP A 464 -16.37 7.76 16.66
C TRP A 464 -16.58 8.18 15.19
N SER A 465 -17.06 9.41 14.96
CA SER A 465 -17.21 9.97 13.60
C SER A 465 -15.88 10.02 12.82
N ARG A 466 -14.75 10.20 13.52
CA ARG A 466 -13.40 10.19 12.92
C ARG A 466 -12.88 8.79 12.62
N MET A 467 -13.52 7.77 13.20
CA MET A 467 -13.30 6.36 12.92
C MET A 467 -14.38 5.82 11.97
N PHE A 468 -15.15 6.70 11.32
CA PHE A 468 -16.27 6.35 10.45
C PHE A 468 -17.33 5.46 11.10
N ILE A 469 -17.45 5.49 12.43
CA ILE A 469 -18.50 4.74 13.15
C ILE A 469 -19.72 5.63 13.26
N TRP A 470 -20.86 5.12 12.78
CA TRP A 470 -22.13 5.84 12.85
C TRP A 470 -22.73 5.76 14.25
N LEU A 471 -23.03 6.93 14.81
CA LEU A 471 -23.85 7.08 16.02
C LEU A 471 -24.87 8.18 15.76
N PRO A 472 -26.12 8.04 16.24
CA PRO A 472 -27.15 9.06 16.07
C PRO A 472 -26.87 10.25 16.99
N THR A 473 -25.95 11.13 16.57
CA THR A 473 -25.46 12.26 17.39
C THR A 473 -26.54 13.28 17.71
N GLU A 474 -27.64 13.29 16.96
CA GLU A 474 -28.82 14.14 17.24
C GLU A 474 -29.61 13.64 18.45
N ASN A 475 -29.52 12.35 18.80
CA ASN A 475 -30.17 11.78 19.97
C ASN A 475 -29.27 11.97 21.21
N THR A 476 -29.31 13.17 21.77
CA THR A 476 -28.50 13.57 22.93
C THR A 476 -28.71 12.68 24.16
N THR A 477 -29.95 12.23 24.41
CA THR A 477 -30.29 11.32 25.51
C THR A 477 -29.57 9.97 25.38
N LEU A 478 -29.59 9.35 24.19
CA LEU A 478 -28.90 8.09 23.95
C LEU A 478 -27.39 8.23 24.13
N ILE A 479 -26.79 9.31 23.60
CA ILE A 479 -25.37 9.61 23.75
C ILE A 479 -24.98 9.77 25.22
N GLN A 480 -25.79 10.46 26.02
CA GLN A 480 -25.58 10.61 27.46
C GLN A 480 -25.69 9.27 28.20
N MET A 481 -26.71 8.45 27.89
CA MET A 481 -26.88 7.13 28.50
C MET A 481 -25.69 6.20 28.22
N ILE A 482 -25.23 6.11 26.95
CA ILE A 482 -24.06 5.32 26.58
C ILE A 482 -22.81 5.82 27.32
N THR A 483 -22.62 7.14 27.38
CA THR A 483 -21.47 7.77 28.03
C THR A 483 -21.43 7.45 29.52
N ILE A 484 -22.53 7.73 30.25
CA ILE A 484 -22.61 7.54 31.70
C ILE A 484 -22.57 6.05 32.06
N GLY A 485 -23.32 5.21 31.34
CA GLY A 485 -23.34 3.76 31.55
C GLY A 485 -21.97 3.13 31.34
N SER A 486 -21.29 3.47 30.24
CA SER A 486 -19.94 2.97 29.96
C SER A 486 -18.92 3.49 30.96
N ALA A 487 -19.02 4.76 31.40
CA ALA A 487 -18.17 5.31 32.44
C ALA A 487 -18.37 4.60 33.78
N GLY A 488 -19.62 4.31 34.17
CA GLY A 488 -19.94 3.54 35.37
C GLY A 488 -19.34 2.12 35.34
N ILE A 489 -19.55 1.38 34.26
CA ILE A 489 -18.94 0.06 34.03
C ILE A 489 -17.41 0.16 34.08
N GLY A 490 -16.85 1.19 33.44
CA GLY A 490 -15.42 1.46 33.41
C GLY A 490 -14.83 1.69 34.80
N LEU A 491 -15.45 2.55 35.60
CA LEU A 491 -15.03 2.86 36.96
C LEU A 491 -15.17 1.64 37.88
N ILE A 492 -16.29 0.92 37.84
CA ILE A 492 -16.48 -0.30 38.64
C ILE A 492 -15.46 -1.37 38.26
N GLY A 493 -15.25 -1.62 36.97
CA GLY A 493 -14.25 -2.57 36.49
C GLY A 493 -12.84 -2.20 36.94
N LEU A 494 -12.49 -0.92 36.89
CA LEU A 494 -11.18 -0.44 37.33
C LEU A 494 -11.01 -0.56 38.86
N LEU A 495 -12.02 -0.20 39.65
CA LEU A 495 -12.03 -0.37 41.10
C LEU A 495 -11.90 -1.85 41.50
N LEU A 496 -12.65 -2.74 40.85
CA LEU A 496 -12.54 -4.19 41.05
C LEU A 496 -11.15 -4.70 40.68
N GLY A 497 -10.62 -4.31 39.52
CA GLY A 497 -9.28 -4.66 39.08
C GLY A 497 -8.19 -4.23 40.07
N ILE A 498 -8.28 -3.00 40.57
CA ILE A 498 -7.38 -2.46 41.61
C ILE A 498 -7.53 -3.24 42.92
N SER A 499 -8.76 -3.53 43.33
CA SER A 499 -9.02 -4.23 44.59
C SER A 499 -8.49 -5.67 44.59
N LEU A 500 -8.59 -6.37 43.45
CA LEU A 500 -8.15 -7.75 43.26
C LEU A 500 -6.65 -7.86 42.98
N HIS A 501 -6.05 -6.81 42.39
CA HIS A 501 -4.64 -6.79 41.99
C HIS A 501 -3.85 -5.64 42.64
N LYS A 502 -4.08 -5.36 43.94
CA LYS A 502 -3.44 -4.25 44.68
C LYS A 502 -1.92 -4.11 44.45
N LYS A 503 -1.20 -5.24 44.37
CA LYS A 503 0.26 -5.26 44.14
C LYS A 503 0.69 -4.76 42.76
N ASN A 504 -0.22 -4.77 41.78
CA ASN A 504 0.01 -4.37 40.39
C ASN A 504 -0.64 -3.02 40.04
N THR A 505 -1.33 -2.36 40.98
CA THR A 505 -1.95 -1.04 40.77
C THR A 505 -0.93 0.05 40.43
N PHE A 506 0.16 0.15 41.20
CA PHE A 506 1.21 1.11 40.89
C PHE A 506 1.95 0.82 39.58
N PRO A 507 2.33 -0.44 39.28
CA PRO A 507 2.81 -0.83 37.94
C PRO A 507 1.87 -0.43 36.81
N TRP A 508 0.56 -0.66 36.96
CA TRP A 508 -0.44 -0.25 35.98
C TRP A 508 -0.46 1.26 35.76
N LEU A 509 -0.57 2.04 36.84
CA LEU A 509 -0.67 3.50 36.77
C LEU A 509 0.59 4.10 36.14
N ARG A 510 1.77 3.72 36.64
CA ARG A 510 3.06 4.21 36.11
C ARG A 510 3.28 3.79 34.67
N GLY A 511 2.99 2.53 34.34
CA GLY A 511 3.11 2.02 32.97
C GLY A 511 2.20 2.76 32.00
N THR A 512 0.95 3.00 32.38
CA THR A 512 -0.02 3.75 31.56
C THR A 512 0.42 5.19 31.35
N ILE A 513 0.79 5.91 32.42
CA ILE A 513 1.26 7.30 32.32
C ILE A 513 2.51 7.39 31.46
N ILE A 514 3.52 6.54 31.71
CA ILE A 514 4.79 6.57 30.96
C ILE A 514 4.60 6.21 29.49
N PHE A 515 3.69 5.28 29.18
CA PHE A 515 3.35 4.97 27.79
C PHE A 515 2.73 6.18 27.08
N ILE A 516 1.77 6.85 27.71
CA ILE A 516 1.11 8.06 27.14
C ILE A 516 2.11 9.22 27.01
N LEU A 517 2.96 9.44 28.01
CA LEU A 517 4.02 10.46 27.95
C LEU A 517 4.99 10.16 26.81
N GLY A 518 5.37 8.90 26.62
CA GLY A 518 6.21 8.48 25.50
C GLY A 518 5.59 8.84 24.15
N ILE A 519 4.29 8.57 23.97
CA ILE A 519 3.55 8.96 22.76
C ILE A 519 3.58 10.50 22.58
N GLY A 520 3.29 11.24 23.65
CA GLY A 520 3.27 12.71 23.62
C GLY A 520 4.61 13.32 23.19
N VAL A 521 5.72 12.77 23.67
CA VAL A 521 7.08 13.29 23.35
C VAL A 521 7.38 13.19 21.86
N SER A 522 7.13 12.05 21.21
CA SER A 522 7.42 11.91 19.78
C SER A 522 6.42 12.63 18.89
N LEU A 523 5.20 12.88 19.37
CA LEU A 523 4.20 13.67 18.66
C LEU A 523 4.37 15.18 18.80
N LEU A 524 5.19 15.65 19.74
CA LEU A 524 5.32 17.08 20.00
C LEU A 524 5.70 17.90 18.75
N PRO A 525 6.68 17.50 17.91
CA PRO A 525 7.00 18.23 16.68
C PRO A 525 5.80 18.31 15.71
N TRP A 526 5.06 17.22 15.58
CA TRP A 526 3.87 17.13 14.74
C TRP A 526 2.71 18.00 15.27
N LEU A 527 2.47 17.96 16.58
CA LEU A 527 1.46 18.77 17.27
C LEU A 527 1.75 20.26 17.15
N ILE A 528 3.02 20.67 17.31
CA ILE A 528 3.43 22.07 17.16
C ILE A 528 3.17 22.53 15.73
N LYS A 529 3.62 21.75 14.73
CA LYS A 529 3.42 22.05 13.30
C LYS A 529 1.93 22.18 12.98
N ASN A 530 1.13 21.15 13.22
CA ASN A 530 -0.30 21.17 12.88
C ASN A 530 -1.10 22.18 13.71
N GLY A 531 -0.76 22.36 14.99
CA GLY A 531 -1.41 23.34 15.86
C GLY A 531 -1.13 24.79 15.43
N SER A 532 0.09 25.06 14.97
CA SER A 532 0.46 26.36 14.39
C SER A 532 -0.28 26.63 13.08
N GLU A 533 -0.35 25.63 12.19
CA GLU A 533 -1.04 25.70 10.91
C GLU A 533 -2.54 25.92 11.09
N ALA A 534 -3.21 25.13 11.91
CA ALA A 534 -4.66 25.19 12.08
C ALA A 534 -5.14 26.31 13.03
N GLN A 535 -4.23 27.21 13.46
CA GLN A 535 -4.52 28.30 14.41
C GLN A 535 -5.31 27.84 15.65
N VAL A 536 -5.05 26.60 16.08
CA VAL A 536 -5.82 25.88 17.11
C VAL A 536 -5.75 26.56 18.47
N TRP A 537 -4.76 27.44 18.64
CA TRP A 537 -4.55 28.25 19.85
C TRP A 537 -5.48 29.47 19.92
N LYS A 538 -6.32 29.71 18.91
CA LYS A 538 -7.36 30.76 18.93
C LYS A 538 -8.67 30.26 19.56
N PRO A 539 -9.35 31.09 20.38
CA PRO A 539 -10.66 30.76 20.96
C PRO A 539 -11.70 30.43 19.87
N GLY A 540 -12.49 29.37 20.09
CA GLY A 540 -13.57 28.95 19.17
C GLY A 540 -13.14 27.99 18.04
N SER A 541 -11.86 27.63 17.94
CA SER A 541 -11.39 26.66 16.94
C SER A 541 -11.72 25.20 17.32
N HIS A 542 -12.04 24.37 16.32
CA HIS A 542 -12.21 22.93 16.53
C HIS A 542 -10.84 22.25 16.66
N ILE A 543 -10.29 22.25 17.87
CA ILE A 543 -8.92 21.81 18.20
C ILE A 543 -8.57 20.46 17.57
N ILE A 544 -9.42 19.45 17.76
CA ILE A 544 -9.13 18.08 17.33
C ILE A 544 -9.12 17.97 15.80
N SER A 545 -10.09 18.59 15.12
CA SER A 545 -10.14 18.50 13.66
C SER A 545 -9.00 19.27 13.01
N GLY A 546 -8.69 20.47 13.51
CA GLY A 546 -7.57 21.27 13.03
C GLY A 546 -6.22 20.56 13.19
N LEU A 547 -5.98 19.91 14.33
CA LEU A 547 -4.77 19.13 14.56
C LEU A 547 -4.65 17.91 13.63
N LEU A 548 -5.76 17.23 13.35
CA LEU A 548 -5.77 16.02 12.54
C LEU A 548 -5.73 16.30 11.03
N SER A 549 -6.23 17.44 10.55
CA SER A 549 -6.19 17.80 9.14
C SER A 549 -4.98 18.66 8.77
N GLY A 550 -4.43 19.44 9.71
CA GLY A 550 -3.61 20.60 9.38
C GLY A 550 -4.44 21.71 8.71
N SER A 551 -3.83 22.86 8.42
CA SER A 551 -4.45 23.92 7.59
C SER A 551 -3.40 24.64 6.74
N GLY A 552 -3.78 25.10 5.54
CA GLY A 552 -2.90 25.78 4.58
C GLY A 552 -2.17 24.85 3.58
N GLY A 553 -1.62 25.42 2.50
CA GLY A 553 -0.88 24.69 1.46
C GLY A 553 -1.73 23.76 0.57
N ILE A 554 -3.05 23.88 0.66
CA ILE A 554 -4.03 23.26 -0.23
C ILE A 554 -4.72 24.43 -0.95
N PHE A 555 -5.10 24.26 -2.21
CA PHE A 555 -5.87 25.27 -2.94
C PHE A 555 -7.13 25.64 -2.15
N GLU A 556 -7.16 26.84 -1.55
CA GLU A 556 -8.28 27.32 -0.74
C GLU A 556 -9.32 27.99 -1.64
N TYR A 557 -10.53 27.43 -1.65
CA TYR A 557 -11.68 27.96 -2.37
C TYR A 557 -12.72 28.50 -1.39
N SER A 558 -13.13 29.75 -1.58
CA SER A 558 -14.25 30.30 -0.83
C SER A 558 -15.54 30.21 -1.63
N TYR A 559 -16.41 29.28 -1.27
CA TYR A 559 -17.75 29.19 -1.85
C TYR A 559 -18.60 30.44 -1.64
N SER A 560 -18.19 31.37 -0.77
CA SER A 560 -18.83 32.69 -0.63
C SER A 560 -18.77 33.54 -1.91
N HIS A 561 -17.88 33.20 -2.85
CA HIS A 561 -17.84 33.84 -4.17
C HIS A 561 -18.95 33.35 -5.11
N ILE A 562 -19.63 32.25 -4.75
CA ILE A 562 -20.71 31.67 -5.55
C ILE A 562 -22.07 31.74 -4.82
N TYR A 563 -22.08 31.53 -3.50
CA TYR A 563 -23.29 31.29 -2.70
C TYR A 563 -23.34 32.15 -1.44
N SER A 564 -24.55 32.38 -0.91
CA SER A 564 -24.78 32.98 0.41
C SER A 564 -24.36 32.03 1.56
N PRO A 565 -24.15 32.53 2.78
CA PRO A 565 -23.85 31.69 3.94
C PRO A 565 -24.89 30.59 4.21
N GLU A 566 -26.17 30.89 4.00
CA GLU A 566 -27.29 29.94 4.16
C GLU A 566 -27.26 28.86 3.09
N GLU A 567 -27.06 29.23 1.83
CA GLU A 567 -26.93 28.29 0.71
C GLU A 567 -25.72 27.38 0.90
N ILE A 568 -24.58 27.92 1.35
CA ILE A 568 -23.38 27.13 1.66
C ILE A 568 -23.69 26.06 2.72
N LYS A 569 -24.52 26.36 3.72
CA LYS A 569 -24.92 25.37 4.73
C LYS A 569 -25.71 24.22 4.10
N ILE A 570 -26.65 24.52 3.21
CA ILE A 570 -27.44 23.52 2.47
C ILE A 570 -26.53 22.64 1.62
N HIS A 571 -25.61 23.23 0.84
CA HIS A 571 -24.67 22.48 0.01
C HIS A 571 -23.70 21.63 0.85
N LYS A 572 -23.26 22.11 2.03
CA LYS A 572 -22.44 21.33 2.97
C LYS A 572 -23.20 20.14 3.55
N GLU A 573 -24.49 20.27 3.84
CA GLU A 573 -25.32 19.17 4.34
C GLU A 573 -25.51 18.11 3.25
N LYS A 574 -25.81 18.51 2.00
CA LYS A 574 -25.84 17.63 0.82
C LYS A 574 -24.51 16.90 0.62
N ALA A 575 -23.38 17.61 0.76
CA ALA A 575 -22.05 17.02 0.63
C ALA A 575 -21.74 15.97 1.71
N LYS A 576 -22.23 16.16 2.95
CA LYS A 576 -22.06 15.20 4.05
C LYS A 576 -22.80 13.89 3.80
N GLU A 577 -23.95 13.95 3.13
CA GLU A 577 -24.76 12.77 2.81
C GLU A 577 -23.96 11.72 2.00
N PHE A 578 -23.07 12.17 1.11
CA PHE A 578 -22.19 11.31 0.31
C PHE A 578 -21.03 10.66 1.10
N SER A 579 -20.85 11.00 2.39
CA SER A 579 -19.75 10.48 3.22
C SER A 579 -20.20 9.59 4.39
N ALA A 580 -21.51 9.41 4.57
CA ALA A 580 -22.08 8.74 5.74
C ALA A 580 -22.29 7.23 5.53
N ILE A 581 -22.12 6.46 6.63
CA ILE A 581 -22.82 5.18 6.77
C ILE A 581 -24.26 5.49 7.21
N THR A 582 -25.23 4.80 6.63
CA THR A 582 -26.64 4.84 7.05
C THR A 582 -26.90 3.94 8.26
N GLU A 583 -28.07 4.09 8.88
CA GLU A 583 -28.53 3.22 9.97
C GLU A 583 -28.55 1.73 9.56
N ASP A 584 -28.87 1.46 8.29
CA ASP A 584 -28.87 0.12 7.70
C ASP A 584 -27.46 -0.46 7.46
N GLY A 585 -26.39 0.24 7.85
CA GLY A 585 -25.02 -0.23 7.68
C GLY A 585 -24.52 -0.19 6.24
N LYS A 586 -25.16 0.59 5.36
CA LYS A 586 -24.70 0.86 4.00
C LYS A 586 -23.91 2.16 3.96
N SER A 587 -22.88 2.21 3.12
CA SER A 587 -22.15 3.45 2.87
C SER A 587 -22.76 4.18 1.68
N ASN A 588 -23.10 5.46 1.86
CA ASN A 588 -23.43 6.33 0.73
C ASN A 588 -22.20 6.73 -0.09
N ASN A 589 -21.02 6.67 0.53
CA ASN A 589 -19.74 6.83 -0.16
C ASN A 589 -19.45 5.57 -0.99
N GLU A 590 -19.35 5.72 -2.31
CA GLU A 590 -19.19 4.61 -3.24
C GLU A 590 -17.82 3.92 -3.12
N ASP A 591 -16.79 4.66 -2.71
CA ASP A 591 -15.45 4.10 -2.51
C ASP A 591 -15.43 3.16 -1.30
N PHE A 592 -16.01 3.60 -0.17
CA PHE A 592 -16.14 2.73 1.00
C PHE A 592 -17.07 1.56 0.74
N SER A 593 -18.18 1.77 0.03
CA SER A 593 -19.14 0.70 -0.26
C SER A 593 -18.53 -0.40 -1.15
N ARG A 594 -17.59 -0.06 -2.03
CA ARG A 594 -16.82 -1.01 -2.85
C ARG A 594 -16.02 -2.01 -2.02
N TYR A 595 -15.42 -1.58 -0.91
CA TYR A 595 -14.65 -2.46 -0.02
C TYR A 595 -15.55 -3.15 1.00
N PHE A 596 -16.45 -2.40 1.62
CA PHE A 596 -17.28 -2.88 2.72
C PHE A 596 -18.36 -3.86 2.26
N GLY A 597 -18.92 -3.63 1.08
CA GLY A 597 -20.09 -4.32 0.56
C GLY A 597 -21.37 -3.51 0.77
N GLN A 598 -22.45 -4.03 0.18
CA GLN A 598 -23.79 -3.42 0.17
C GLN A 598 -24.79 -4.25 1.01
N GLU A 599 -24.31 -5.18 1.84
CA GLU A 599 -25.19 -6.00 2.67
C GLU A 599 -25.75 -5.19 3.85
N GLU A 600 -26.97 -5.48 4.28
CA GLU A 600 -27.65 -4.72 5.33
C GLU A 600 -27.27 -5.17 6.74
N GLY A 601 -27.31 -4.21 7.66
CA GLY A 601 -27.13 -4.38 9.09
C GLY A 601 -25.78 -5.00 9.43
N LEU A 602 -25.83 -6.06 10.25
CA LEU A 602 -24.65 -6.71 10.78
C LEU A 602 -23.92 -7.61 9.76
N ASN A 603 -24.55 -7.91 8.62
CA ASN A 603 -24.02 -8.82 7.61
C ASN A 603 -22.63 -8.42 7.11
N ASN A 604 -22.45 -7.14 6.74
CA ASN A 604 -21.20 -6.64 6.19
C ASN A 604 -20.02 -6.88 7.15
N TYR A 605 -20.24 -6.73 8.46
CA TYR A 605 -19.19 -6.94 9.46
C TYR A 605 -18.90 -8.44 9.70
N ILE A 606 -19.92 -9.26 9.93
CA ILE A 606 -19.71 -10.70 10.25
C ILE A 606 -19.09 -11.46 9.08
N LYS A 607 -19.47 -11.13 7.85
CA LYS A 607 -18.94 -11.77 6.63
C LYS A 607 -17.66 -11.12 6.13
N LEU A 608 -17.19 -10.00 6.73
CA LEU A 608 -16.00 -9.30 6.24
C LEU A 608 -14.76 -10.21 6.15
N PRO A 609 -14.42 -11.05 7.15
CA PRO A 609 -13.25 -11.91 7.06
C PRO A 609 -13.30 -12.90 5.88
N THR A 610 -14.47 -13.48 5.62
CA THR A 610 -14.66 -14.42 4.52
C THR A 610 -14.69 -13.68 3.18
N ASN A 611 -15.40 -12.56 3.09
CA ASN A 611 -15.49 -11.69 1.91
C ASN A 611 -14.13 -11.15 1.48
N LEU A 612 -13.25 -10.78 2.41
CA LEU A 612 -11.87 -10.36 2.11
C LEU A 612 -11.03 -11.51 1.58
N THR A 613 -11.17 -12.71 2.15
CA THR A 613 -10.40 -13.89 1.75
C THR A 613 -10.74 -14.34 0.32
N VAL A 614 -12.03 -14.34 -0.05
CA VAL A 614 -12.50 -14.72 -1.40
C VAL A 614 -12.74 -13.52 -2.33
N GLN A 615 -12.32 -12.33 -1.90
CA GLN A 615 -12.47 -11.08 -2.64
C GLN A 615 -13.87 -10.82 -3.22
N LYS A 616 -14.90 -11.08 -2.41
CA LYS A 616 -16.31 -10.98 -2.84
C LYS A 616 -16.68 -9.58 -3.32
N ASN A 617 -16.25 -8.55 -2.57
CA ASN A 617 -16.63 -7.15 -2.82
C ASN A 617 -15.70 -6.47 -3.82
N GLN A 618 -14.38 -6.53 -3.57
CA GLN A 618 -13.37 -5.93 -4.44
C GLN A 618 -12.26 -6.92 -4.78
N LYS A 619 -12.17 -7.26 -6.07
CA LYS A 619 -11.13 -8.10 -6.63
C LYS A 619 -9.88 -7.30 -7.00
N GLY A 620 -8.71 -7.86 -6.72
CA GLY A 620 -7.42 -7.28 -7.09
C GLY A 620 -6.30 -7.70 -6.14
N GLU A 621 -5.05 -7.63 -6.61
CA GLU A 621 -3.88 -7.96 -5.77
C GLU A 621 -3.83 -7.10 -4.50
N PHE A 622 -4.23 -5.82 -4.61
CA PHE A 622 -4.21 -4.84 -3.53
C PHE A 622 -5.20 -5.13 -2.38
N THR A 623 -6.15 -6.04 -2.55
CA THR A 623 -7.06 -6.51 -1.49
C THR A 623 -6.84 -7.97 -1.10
N ASP A 624 -5.92 -8.69 -1.74
CA ASP A 624 -5.72 -10.13 -1.48
C ASP A 624 -4.87 -10.38 -0.23
N ILE A 625 -5.53 -10.83 0.83
CA ILE A 625 -4.89 -11.27 2.07
C ILE A 625 -4.63 -12.79 2.08
N THR A 626 -5.04 -13.49 1.02
CA THR A 626 -4.91 -14.93 0.79
C THR A 626 -5.71 -15.81 1.76
N TYR A 627 -5.77 -17.10 1.47
CA TYR A 627 -6.48 -18.08 2.30
C TYR A 627 -5.76 -18.45 3.60
N ILE A 628 -4.50 -18.01 3.79
CA ILE A 628 -3.62 -18.54 4.84
C ILE A 628 -4.12 -18.25 6.26
N PHE A 629 -4.76 -17.10 6.47
CA PHE A 629 -5.29 -16.71 7.78
C PHE A 629 -6.55 -17.48 8.14
N LEU A 630 -7.49 -17.57 7.19
CA LEU A 630 -8.71 -18.35 7.33
C LEU A 630 -8.41 -19.85 7.54
N LEU A 631 -7.34 -20.33 6.90
CA LEU A 631 -6.81 -21.65 7.10
C LEU A 631 -6.23 -21.81 8.52
N LEU A 632 -5.16 -21.08 8.84
CA LEU A 632 -4.29 -21.42 9.97
C LEU A 632 -4.77 -20.88 11.33
N VAL A 633 -5.50 -19.77 11.40
CA VAL A 633 -5.92 -19.18 12.68
C VAL A 633 -6.85 -20.10 13.48
N PRO A 634 -7.92 -20.67 12.90
CA PRO A 634 -8.80 -21.59 13.64
C PRO A 634 -8.07 -22.85 14.11
N ILE A 635 -7.24 -23.45 13.24
CA ILE A 635 -6.48 -24.65 13.57
C ILE A 635 -5.44 -24.39 14.67
N ALA A 636 -4.75 -23.25 14.63
CA ALA A 636 -3.75 -22.92 15.65
C ALA A 636 -4.38 -22.88 17.05
N GLY A 637 -5.61 -22.36 17.15
CA GLY A 637 -6.45 -22.41 18.34
C GLY A 637 -6.69 -23.81 18.91
N ILE A 638 -6.77 -24.84 18.05
CA ILE A 638 -6.87 -26.24 18.49
C ILE A 638 -5.61 -26.62 19.26
N PHE A 639 -4.41 -26.20 18.90
CA PHE A 639 -3.21 -26.68 19.61
C PHE A 639 -2.94 -25.94 20.95
N VAL A 640 -3.80 -24.99 21.33
CA VAL A 640 -3.70 -24.26 22.59
C VAL A 640 -4.16 -25.12 23.77
N ARG A 641 -3.30 -25.22 24.79
CA ARG A 641 -3.61 -25.92 26.04
C ARG A 641 -4.58 -25.10 26.90
N ALA A 642 -5.68 -25.74 27.29
CA ALA A 642 -6.71 -25.25 28.19
C ALA A 642 -6.46 -25.73 29.64
N ARG A 643 -7.20 -25.16 30.59
CA ARG A 643 -7.20 -25.58 31.98
C ARG A 643 -7.62 -27.05 32.11
N LYS A 644 -7.12 -27.72 33.16
CA LYS A 644 -7.42 -29.13 33.44
C LYS A 644 -8.94 -29.36 33.45
N GLY A 645 -9.42 -30.35 32.70
CA GLY A 645 -10.85 -30.67 32.54
C GLY A 645 -11.58 -29.89 31.44
N PHE A 646 -11.03 -28.77 30.94
CA PHE A 646 -11.70 -27.89 29.97
C PHE A 646 -11.16 -27.99 28.53
N GLN A 647 -10.21 -28.90 28.26
CA GLN A 647 -9.65 -29.07 26.91
C GLN A 647 -10.74 -29.41 25.88
N GLY A 648 -11.67 -30.32 26.21
CA GLY A 648 -12.77 -30.67 25.32
C GLY A 648 -13.69 -29.49 25.02
N VAL A 649 -14.01 -28.68 26.03
CA VAL A 649 -14.85 -27.47 25.88
C VAL A 649 -14.15 -26.44 24.99
N TRP A 650 -12.88 -26.13 25.25
CA TRP A 650 -12.09 -25.20 24.44
C TRP A 650 -12.06 -25.63 22.96
N VAL A 651 -11.81 -26.91 22.74
CA VAL A 651 -11.76 -27.50 21.40
C VAL A 651 -13.12 -27.44 20.73
N GLY A 652 -14.19 -27.78 21.46
CA GLY A 652 -15.57 -27.61 21.00
C GLY A 652 -15.88 -26.17 20.59
N CYS A 653 -15.44 -25.17 21.35
CA CYS A 653 -15.58 -23.75 20.97
C CYS A 653 -14.86 -23.42 19.66
N ILE A 654 -13.63 -23.94 19.46
CA ILE A 654 -12.88 -23.73 18.22
C ILE A 654 -13.56 -24.45 17.04
N PHE A 655 -14.09 -25.66 17.25
CA PHE A 655 -14.87 -26.37 16.22
C PHE A 655 -16.13 -25.61 15.83
N LEU A 656 -16.89 -25.11 16.81
CA LEU A 656 -18.08 -24.28 16.55
C LEU A 656 -17.73 -23.01 15.77
N PHE A 657 -16.65 -22.31 16.17
CA PHE A 657 -16.16 -21.16 15.45
C PHE A 657 -15.76 -21.50 14.00
N THR A 658 -15.07 -22.62 13.80
CA THR A 658 -14.65 -23.07 12.47
C THR A 658 -15.84 -23.52 11.61
N ALA A 659 -16.84 -24.17 12.21
CA ALA A 659 -18.08 -24.55 11.54
C ALA A 659 -18.91 -23.32 11.12
N LEU A 660 -18.94 -22.26 11.95
CA LEU A 660 -19.55 -20.98 11.57
C LEU A 660 -18.84 -20.38 10.36
N LEU A 661 -17.50 -20.33 10.36
CA LEU A 661 -16.73 -19.85 9.21
C LEU A 661 -16.99 -20.70 7.96
N TYR A 662 -17.04 -22.03 8.10
CA TYR A 662 -17.40 -22.94 7.01
C TYR A 662 -18.77 -22.61 6.41
N GLY A 663 -19.79 -22.45 7.26
CA GLY A 663 -21.14 -22.10 6.84
C GLY A 663 -21.20 -20.78 6.09
N LEU A 664 -20.45 -19.77 6.56
CA LEU A 664 -20.35 -18.46 5.91
C LEU A 664 -19.61 -18.50 4.56
N LEU A 665 -18.69 -19.44 4.36
CA LEU A 665 -17.90 -19.57 3.14
C LEU A 665 -18.59 -20.37 2.05
N LYS A 666 -19.19 -21.52 2.40
CA LYS A 666 -19.50 -22.57 1.43
C LYS A 666 -20.96 -22.96 1.36
N GLU A 667 -21.75 -22.78 2.42
CA GLU A 667 -23.12 -23.30 2.49
C GLU A 667 -24.15 -22.20 2.15
N PRO A 668 -24.67 -22.14 0.89
CA PRO A 668 -25.59 -21.08 0.51
C PRO A 668 -26.89 -21.15 1.30
N GLY A 669 -27.30 -22.35 1.75
CA GLY A 669 -28.45 -22.54 2.64
C GLY A 669 -28.25 -21.89 4.01
N PHE A 670 -27.06 -22.05 4.62
CA PHE A 670 -26.73 -21.41 5.88
C PHE A 670 -26.69 -19.89 5.75
N VAL A 671 -26.05 -19.37 4.69
CA VAL A 671 -26.02 -17.93 4.42
C VAL A 671 -27.45 -17.39 4.19
N LYS A 672 -28.29 -18.08 3.41
CA LYS A 672 -29.70 -17.70 3.20
C LYS A 672 -30.51 -17.68 4.49
N PHE A 673 -30.23 -18.58 5.43
CA PHE A 673 -30.90 -18.63 6.73
C PHE A 673 -30.45 -17.51 7.68
N ILE A 674 -29.14 -17.29 7.81
CA ILE A 674 -28.58 -16.32 8.77
C ILE A 674 -28.64 -14.87 8.28
N SER A 675 -28.56 -14.63 6.97
CA SER A 675 -28.47 -13.27 6.42
C SER A 675 -29.67 -12.39 6.79
N PRO A 676 -30.95 -12.85 6.73
CA PRO A 676 -32.11 -12.06 7.15
C PRO A 676 -32.09 -11.69 8.65
N ILE A 677 -31.57 -12.59 9.49
CA ILE A 677 -31.45 -12.35 10.94
C ILE A 677 -30.43 -11.25 11.20
N LEU A 678 -29.28 -11.31 10.53
CA LEU A 678 -28.22 -10.31 10.68
C LEU A 678 -28.59 -8.95 10.05
N SER A 679 -29.38 -8.93 8.97
CA SER A 679 -29.83 -7.67 8.35
C SER A 679 -30.84 -6.95 9.21
N GLY A 680 -31.68 -7.67 9.97
CA GLY A 680 -32.62 -7.07 10.92
C GLY A 680 -31.96 -6.36 12.11
N ILE A 681 -30.64 -6.50 12.31
CA ILE A 681 -29.88 -5.82 13.37
C ILE A 681 -29.18 -4.60 12.76
N THR A 682 -29.85 -3.44 12.81
CA THR A 682 -29.34 -2.16 12.32
C THR A 682 -28.29 -1.54 13.25
N LEU A 683 -27.63 -0.48 12.79
CA LEU A 683 -26.71 0.31 13.61
C LEU A 683 -27.52 1.25 14.53
N PRO A 684 -27.01 1.62 15.72
CA PRO A 684 -25.74 1.21 16.30
C PRO A 684 -25.82 -0.14 17.05
N ASN A 685 -26.99 -0.78 17.13
CA ASN A 685 -27.18 -2.05 17.85
C ASN A 685 -26.26 -3.15 17.32
N GLY A 686 -26.00 -3.19 16.01
CA GLY A 686 -25.02 -4.08 15.41
C GLY A 686 -23.61 -3.93 16.02
N TYR A 687 -23.15 -2.71 16.30
CA TYR A 687 -21.87 -2.48 16.96
C TYR A 687 -21.84 -3.07 18.37
N LEU A 688 -22.95 -2.97 19.11
CA LEU A 688 -23.08 -3.58 20.44
C LEU A 688 -23.00 -5.10 20.36
N VAL A 689 -23.62 -5.74 19.37
CA VAL A 689 -23.52 -7.19 19.15
C VAL A 689 -22.08 -7.61 18.85
N LEU A 690 -21.35 -6.88 17.99
CA LEU A 690 -19.93 -7.16 17.71
C LEU A 690 -19.07 -7.03 18.97
N LEU A 691 -19.30 -5.97 19.75
CA LEU A 691 -18.59 -5.72 21.00
C LEU A 691 -18.84 -6.84 22.01
N ILE A 692 -20.10 -7.23 22.22
CA ILE A 692 -20.49 -8.33 23.12
C ILE A 692 -19.88 -9.65 22.64
N GLY A 693 -19.95 -9.96 21.34
CA GLY A 693 -19.35 -11.16 20.77
C GLY A 693 -17.83 -11.20 21.00
N ALA A 694 -17.14 -10.07 20.77
CA ALA A 694 -15.71 -9.97 21.01
C ALA A 694 -15.34 -10.12 22.48
N PHE A 695 -16.11 -9.51 23.39
CA PHE A 695 -15.86 -9.61 24.83
C PHE A 695 -16.18 -11.00 25.36
N THR A 696 -17.24 -11.64 24.87
CA THR A 696 -17.58 -13.03 25.18
C THR A 696 -16.44 -13.96 24.79
N TRP A 697 -15.89 -13.80 23.58
CA TRP A 697 -14.71 -14.57 23.15
C TRP A 697 -13.51 -14.35 24.09
N GLN A 698 -13.26 -13.11 24.50
CA GLN A 698 -12.17 -12.80 25.44
C GLN A 698 -12.41 -13.39 26.84
N ILE A 699 -13.65 -13.46 27.30
CA ILE A 699 -14.02 -14.15 28.55
C ILE A 699 -13.77 -15.65 28.42
N ILE A 700 -14.18 -16.27 27.30
CA ILE A 700 -13.90 -17.70 27.02
C ILE A 700 -12.39 -17.96 27.05
N VAL A 701 -11.59 -17.15 26.33
CA VAL A 701 -10.12 -17.23 26.37
C VAL A 701 -9.60 -17.04 27.80
N HIS A 702 -10.18 -16.11 28.56
CA HIS A 702 -9.75 -15.83 29.93
C HIS A 702 -9.95 -17.02 30.87
N LEU A 703 -11.11 -17.66 30.76
CA LEU A 703 -11.59 -18.74 31.62
C LEU A 703 -11.00 -20.10 31.21
N LEU A 704 -10.94 -20.41 29.92
CA LEU A 704 -10.59 -21.74 29.44
C LEU A 704 -9.08 -21.92 29.20
N VAL A 705 -8.34 -20.90 28.72
CA VAL A 705 -6.92 -21.06 28.39
C VAL A 705 -6.06 -21.21 29.65
N ASP A 706 -5.11 -22.14 29.61
CA ASP A 706 -4.20 -22.41 30.73
C ASP A 706 -3.25 -21.23 30.99
N ASN A 707 -3.17 -20.81 32.25
CA ASN A 707 -2.29 -19.72 32.68
C ASN A 707 -0.98 -20.22 33.32
N SER A 708 -0.89 -21.51 33.65
CA SER A 708 0.31 -22.13 34.23
C SER A 708 1.37 -22.40 33.17
N HIS A 709 0.94 -22.82 31.98
CA HIS A 709 1.82 -23.07 30.86
C HIS A 709 2.27 -21.79 30.16
N THR A 710 3.57 -21.63 29.92
CA THR A 710 4.12 -20.36 29.42
C THR A 710 3.60 -19.99 28.03
N MET A 711 3.43 -20.94 27.10
CA MET A 711 2.91 -20.64 25.76
C MET A 711 1.43 -20.27 25.78
N SER A 712 0.60 -21.03 26.51
CA SER A 712 -0.83 -20.74 26.66
C SER A 712 -1.07 -19.39 27.31
N ARG A 713 -0.25 -19.03 28.32
CA ARG A 713 -0.28 -17.70 28.92
C ARG A 713 0.11 -16.60 27.93
N ARG A 714 1.15 -16.80 27.09
CA ARG A 714 1.51 -15.86 26.02
C ARG A 714 0.37 -15.73 25.01
N TYR A 715 -0.23 -16.84 24.58
CA TYR A 715 -1.38 -16.88 23.66
C TYR A 715 -2.56 -16.08 24.22
N LYS A 716 -2.91 -16.32 25.49
CA LYS A 716 -3.97 -15.61 26.21
C LYS A 716 -3.76 -14.09 26.13
N TYR A 717 -2.56 -13.60 26.46
CA TYR A 717 -2.27 -12.17 26.42
C TYR A 717 -2.31 -11.60 25.00
N MET A 718 -1.74 -12.30 24.03
CA MET A 718 -1.72 -11.83 22.64
C MET A 718 -3.10 -11.88 21.98
N SER A 719 -3.97 -12.80 22.39
CA SER A 719 -5.36 -12.86 21.92
C SER A 719 -6.18 -11.65 22.35
N PHE A 720 -5.99 -11.13 23.57
CA PHE A 720 -6.63 -9.90 24.05
C PHE A 720 -6.22 -8.68 23.21
N PHE A 721 -4.92 -8.55 22.93
CA PHE A 721 -4.42 -7.49 22.06
C PHE A 721 -4.99 -7.64 20.64
N ALA A 722 -4.88 -8.85 20.06
CA ALA A 722 -5.32 -9.15 18.70
C ALA A 722 -6.79 -8.82 18.49
N MET A 723 -7.65 -9.23 19.42
CA MET A 723 -9.09 -9.02 19.30
C MET A 723 -9.49 -7.56 19.50
N THR A 724 -8.80 -6.83 20.38
CA THR A 724 -9.03 -5.39 20.54
C THR A 724 -8.71 -4.66 19.24
N TYR A 725 -7.54 -4.93 18.67
CA TYR A 725 -7.13 -4.34 17.40
C TYR A 725 -8.07 -4.75 16.25
N ALA A 726 -8.40 -6.05 16.14
CA ALA A 726 -9.25 -6.59 15.10
C ALA A 726 -10.69 -6.08 15.18
N LEU A 727 -11.26 -5.92 16.38
CA LEU A 727 -12.58 -5.34 16.57
C LEU A 727 -12.60 -3.91 16.07
N LEU A 728 -11.65 -3.07 16.48
CA LEU A 728 -11.58 -1.69 16.03
C LEU A 728 -11.38 -1.61 14.51
N PHE A 729 -10.47 -2.41 13.96
CA PHE A 729 -10.30 -2.53 12.51
C PHE A 729 -11.60 -2.92 11.80
N LEU A 730 -12.35 -3.89 12.34
CA LEU A 730 -13.61 -4.35 11.77
C LEU A 730 -14.65 -3.24 11.70
N VAL A 731 -14.80 -2.46 12.78
CA VAL A 731 -15.84 -1.42 12.86
C VAL A 731 -15.45 -0.10 12.21
N SER A 732 -14.16 0.21 12.08
CA SER A 732 -13.69 1.54 11.65
C SER A 732 -13.01 1.61 10.29
N ALA A 733 -12.74 0.47 9.65
CA ALA A 733 -11.88 0.44 8.45
C ALA A 733 -12.52 -0.22 7.22
N PHE A 734 -13.79 -0.66 7.29
CA PHE A 734 -14.57 -1.09 6.12
C PHE A 734 -13.96 -2.22 5.25
N GLY A 735 -13.05 -3.02 5.81
CA GLY A 735 -12.33 -4.03 5.05
C GLY A 735 -11.20 -3.50 4.18
N ILE A 736 -10.84 -2.22 4.32
CA ILE A 736 -9.66 -1.64 3.69
C ILE A 736 -8.41 -2.23 4.37
N VAL A 737 -7.84 -3.25 3.72
CA VAL A 737 -6.79 -4.12 4.27
C VAL A 737 -5.56 -3.37 4.79
N TRP A 738 -5.16 -2.27 4.15
CA TRP A 738 -4.01 -1.44 4.56
C TRP A 738 -4.29 -0.50 5.74
N TYR A 739 -5.53 -0.38 6.22
CA TYR A 739 -5.81 0.33 7.48
C TYR A 739 -5.56 -0.55 8.71
N GLY A 740 -5.57 -1.86 8.53
CA GLY A 740 -5.42 -2.86 9.59
C GLY A 740 -4.10 -3.61 9.60
N VAL A 741 -3.01 -3.10 9.00
CA VAL A 741 -1.80 -3.89 8.69
C VAL A 741 -1.27 -4.76 9.85
N LEU A 742 -1.33 -4.28 11.10
CA LEU A 742 -0.86 -5.04 12.27
C LEU A 742 -1.72 -6.29 12.58
N VAL A 743 -2.96 -6.36 12.12
CA VAL A 743 -3.84 -7.52 12.32
C VAL A 743 -3.23 -8.80 11.73
N TYR A 744 -2.54 -8.68 10.60
CA TYR A 744 -1.88 -9.80 9.94
C TYR A 744 -0.71 -10.32 10.77
N PHE A 745 0.08 -9.42 11.37
CA PHE A 745 1.10 -9.80 12.33
C PHE A 745 0.50 -10.48 13.57
N MET A 746 -0.63 -9.96 14.09
CA MET A 746 -1.33 -10.59 15.21
C MET A 746 -1.81 -12.00 14.86
N PHE A 747 -2.27 -12.24 13.64
CA PHE A 747 -2.57 -13.60 13.19
C PHE A 747 -1.32 -14.49 13.16
N PHE A 748 -0.18 -14.01 12.68
CA PHE A 748 1.07 -14.76 12.76
C PHE A 748 1.50 -15.08 14.20
N VAL A 749 1.26 -14.16 15.14
CA VAL A 749 1.49 -14.39 16.58
C VAL A 749 0.58 -15.50 17.11
N LEU A 750 -0.72 -15.46 16.80
CA LEU A 750 -1.68 -16.49 17.22
C LEU A 750 -1.37 -17.85 16.60
N ILE A 751 -1.03 -17.89 15.31
CA ILE A 751 -0.60 -19.09 14.59
C ILE A 751 0.65 -19.67 15.26
N SER A 752 1.67 -18.84 15.48
CA SER A 752 2.94 -19.28 16.07
C SER A 752 2.75 -19.85 17.48
N LEU A 753 2.03 -19.14 18.34
CA LEU A 753 1.80 -19.56 19.72
C LEU A 753 0.89 -20.79 19.79
N GLY A 754 -0.12 -20.89 18.93
CA GLY A 754 -1.01 -22.05 18.84
C GLY A 754 -0.27 -23.32 18.44
N PHE A 755 0.47 -23.28 17.32
CA PHE A 755 1.24 -24.44 16.86
C PHE A 755 2.45 -24.78 17.74
N SER A 756 2.92 -23.86 18.59
CA SER A 756 4.19 -23.99 19.32
C SER A 756 4.38 -25.33 20.05
N GLU A 757 3.33 -25.86 20.67
CA GLU A 757 3.36 -27.15 21.36
C GLU A 757 3.35 -28.34 20.39
N ALA A 758 2.58 -28.22 19.31
CA ALA A 758 2.38 -29.27 18.32
C ALA A 758 3.61 -29.50 17.43
N ILE A 759 4.50 -28.50 17.32
CA ILE A 759 5.71 -28.54 16.48
C ILE A 759 7.03 -28.49 17.29
N SER A 760 6.97 -28.73 18.60
CA SER A 760 8.18 -28.78 19.45
C SER A 760 8.27 -30.02 20.32
N SER A 761 9.49 -30.53 20.48
CA SER A 761 9.82 -31.65 21.34
C SER A 761 10.58 -31.21 22.60
N THR A 762 10.41 -32.00 23.65
CA THR A 762 11.12 -31.94 24.93
C THR A 762 11.85 -33.26 25.19
N GLU A 763 12.80 -33.27 26.13
CA GLU A 763 13.51 -34.50 26.53
C GLU A 763 12.59 -35.57 27.12
N HIS A 764 11.42 -35.17 27.63
CA HIS A 764 10.41 -36.07 28.19
C HIS A 764 9.45 -36.67 27.14
N ASP A 765 9.53 -36.25 25.86
CA ASP A 765 8.68 -36.79 24.81
C ASP A 765 9.18 -38.18 24.35
N ASN A 766 8.32 -39.20 24.46
CA ASN A 766 8.57 -40.52 23.88
C ASN A 766 8.61 -40.47 22.34
N GLU A 767 9.10 -41.54 21.73
CA GLU A 767 9.30 -41.62 20.27
C GLU A 767 7.99 -41.41 19.48
N ALA A 768 6.89 -42.01 19.92
CA ALA A 768 5.58 -41.84 19.27
C ALA A 768 5.09 -40.38 19.32
N SER A 769 5.27 -39.67 20.45
CA SER A 769 4.94 -38.24 20.58
C SER A 769 5.80 -37.40 19.63
N ARG A 770 7.11 -37.68 19.58
CA ARG A 770 8.05 -36.99 18.67
C ARG A 770 7.67 -37.20 17.21
N PHE A 771 7.29 -38.43 16.82
CA PHE A 771 6.82 -38.74 15.47
C PHE A 771 5.56 -37.95 15.10
N ILE A 772 4.51 -37.97 15.95
CA ILE A 772 3.26 -37.24 15.67
C ILE A 772 3.50 -35.74 15.53
N LYS A 773 4.27 -35.15 16.45
CA LYS A 773 4.60 -33.71 16.40
C LYS A 773 5.45 -33.36 15.16
N GLY A 774 6.39 -34.23 14.80
CA GLY A 774 7.15 -34.14 13.56
C GLY A 774 6.26 -34.16 12.32
N SER A 775 5.27 -35.07 12.27
CA SER A 775 4.29 -35.16 11.18
C SER A 775 3.41 -33.92 11.07
N ILE A 776 2.92 -33.38 12.19
CA ILE A 776 2.16 -32.11 12.21
C ILE A 776 3.02 -30.96 11.67
N ALA A 777 4.28 -30.87 12.10
CA ALA A 777 5.22 -29.88 11.59
C ALA A 777 5.47 -30.05 10.08
N GLY A 778 5.57 -31.29 9.59
CA GLY A 778 5.67 -31.62 8.18
C GLY A 778 4.45 -31.16 7.36
N VAL A 779 3.23 -31.45 7.83
CA VAL A 779 1.98 -31.00 7.18
C VAL A 779 1.89 -29.47 7.14
N LEU A 780 2.25 -28.80 8.24
CA LEU A 780 2.30 -27.34 8.29
C LEU A 780 3.33 -26.79 7.30
N PHE A 781 4.53 -27.37 7.25
CA PHE A 781 5.57 -26.97 6.30
C PHE A 781 5.15 -27.19 4.85
N VAL A 782 4.50 -28.32 4.53
CA VAL A 782 3.99 -28.57 3.17
C VAL A 782 2.87 -27.60 2.81
N SER A 783 1.98 -27.29 3.73
CA SER A 783 0.87 -26.36 3.49
C SER A 783 1.36 -24.94 3.23
N LEU A 784 2.33 -24.48 4.03
CA LEU A 784 3.05 -23.22 3.79
C LEU A 784 3.88 -23.30 2.51
N GLY A 785 4.53 -24.43 2.24
CA GLY A 785 5.35 -24.69 1.05
C GLY A 785 4.54 -24.65 -0.24
N ILE A 786 3.33 -25.20 -0.26
CA ILE A 786 2.40 -25.11 -1.41
C ILE A 786 2.07 -23.64 -1.68
N TYR A 787 1.75 -22.87 -0.65
CA TYR A 787 1.50 -21.43 -0.80
C TYR A 787 2.75 -20.68 -1.34
N LEU A 788 3.92 -20.95 -0.74
CA LEU A 788 5.20 -20.32 -1.09
C LEU A 788 5.72 -20.73 -2.48
N SER A 789 5.40 -21.93 -2.97
CA SER A 789 5.91 -22.48 -4.24
C SER A 789 4.93 -22.38 -5.40
N TYR A 790 3.61 -22.38 -5.15
CA TYR A 790 2.60 -22.35 -6.21
C TYR A 790 2.07 -20.93 -6.46
N SER A 791 1.46 -20.31 -5.44
CA SER A 791 0.84 -18.98 -5.60
C SER A 791 1.87 -17.88 -5.78
N ALA A 792 2.92 -17.92 -4.96
CA ALA A 792 3.86 -16.81 -4.87
C ALA A 792 4.75 -16.64 -6.11
N PRO A 793 5.41 -17.69 -6.63
CA PRO A 793 6.33 -17.50 -7.74
C PRO A 793 5.59 -17.09 -9.01
N GLN A 794 4.45 -17.72 -9.32
CA GLN A 794 3.65 -17.37 -10.50
C GLN A 794 3.26 -15.89 -10.51
N HIS A 795 2.74 -15.39 -9.38
CA HIS A 795 2.38 -13.98 -9.24
C HIS A 795 3.59 -13.04 -9.36
N ASN A 796 4.71 -13.36 -8.71
CA ASN A 796 5.89 -12.52 -8.73
C ASN A 796 6.59 -12.50 -10.09
N TRP A 797 6.66 -13.62 -10.81
CA TRP A 797 7.22 -13.68 -12.17
C TRP A 797 6.34 -12.94 -13.18
N ARG A 798 5.01 -13.00 -13.03
CA ARG A 798 4.09 -12.19 -13.82
C ARG A 798 4.28 -10.69 -13.55
N ASN A 799 4.49 -10.30 -12.30
CA ASN A 799 4.82 -8.92 -11.96
C ASN A 799 6.16 -8.49 -12.55
N LEU A 800 7.15 -9.37 -12.50
CA LEU A 800 8.47 -9.13 -13.08
C LEU A 800 8.39 -8.93 -14.59
N SER A 801 7.59 -9.73 -15.32
CA SER A 801 7.44 -9.59 -16.77
C SER A 801 6.80 -8.25 -17.18
N MET A 802 5.93 -7.70 -16.32
CA MET A 802 5.25 -6.42 -16.52
C MET A 802 6.03 -5.20 -15.99
N ALA A 803 7.22 -5.39 -15.38
CA ALA A 803 7.93 -4.33 -14.69
C ALA A 803 8.46 -3.19 -15.59
N GLY A 804 8.47 -3.37 -16.93
CA GLY A 804 8.68 -2.33 -17.94
C GLY A 804 9.95 -1.47 -17.82
N TYR A 805 9.98 -0.34 -18.55
CA TYR A 805 11.00 0.72 -18.49
C TYR A 805 12.46 0.24 -18.65
N ASN A 806 12.69 -0.71 -19.55
CA ASN A 806 13.99 -1.36 -19.73
C ASN A 806 15.10 -0.37 -20.08
N GLU A 807 14.83 0.64 -20.89
CA GLU A 807 15.82 1.65 -21.27
C GLU A 807 16.30 2.47 -20.07
N TYR A 808 15.44 2.70 -19.08
CA TYR A 808 15.85 3.30 -17.81
C TYR A 808 16.68 2.32 -16.96
N LYS A 809 16.20 1.08 -16.84
CA LYS A 809 16.86 0.01 -16.06
C LYS A 809 18.29 -0.25 -16.53
N TYR A 810 18.50 -0.28 -17.85
CA TYR A 810 19.81 -0.48 -18.47
C TYR A 810 20.57 0.84 -18.72
N ARG A 811 20.09 1.99 -18.20
CA ARG A 811 20.75 3.31 -18.29
C ARG A 811 20.96 3.83 -19.72
N LEU A 812 20.08 3.44 -20.63
CA LEU A 812 20.08 3.91 -22.02
C LEU A 812 19.44 5.30 -22.14
N LEU A 813 18.46 5.60 -21.30
CA LEU A 813 17.75 6.88 -21.28
C LEU A 813 17.67 7.45 -19.86
N SER A 814 17.64 8.78 -19.77
CA SER A 814 17.39 9.50 -18.52
C SER A 814 15.96 9.28 -18.00
N GLN A 815 15.71 9.66 -16.74
CA GLN A 815 14.38 9.55 -16.13
C GLN A 815 13.34 10.35 -16.94
N GLU A 816 13.67 11.60 -17.27
CA GLU A 816 12.81 12.55 -17.95
C GLU A 816 12.51 12.11 -19.39
N GLU A 817 13.52 11.62 -20.11
CA GLU A 817 13.33 11.05 -21.46
C GLU A 817 12.36 9.86 -21.44
N VAL A 818 12.46 8.99 -20.44
CA VAL A 818 11.63 7.79 -20.35
C VAL A 818 10.19 8.15 -19.97
N ILE A 819 9.98 9.14 -19.09
CA ILE A 819 8.64 9.65 -18.76
C ILE A 819 7.89 10.02 -20.04
N PHE A 820 8.46 10.89 -20.88
CA PHE A 820 7.79 11.35 -22.10
C PHE A 820 7.94 10.41 -23.29
N ARG A 821 8.81 9.39 -23.24
CA ARG A 821 8.79 8.30 -24.21
C ARG A 821 7.57 7.40 -24.01
N TYR A 822 7.25 7.10 -22.75
CA TYR A 822 6.14 6.22 -22.40
C TYR A 822 4.81 6.96 -22.24
N ARG A 823 4.83 8.25 -21.88
CA ARG A 823 3.66 9.14 -21.70
C ARG A 823 3.72 10.36 -22.62
N TRP A 824 4.08 10.15 -23.88
CA TRP A 824 4.15 11.22 -24.88
C TRP A 824 2.80 11.94 -25.03
N GLU A 825 1.69 11.22 -24.79
CA GLU A 825 0.33 11.75 -24.84
C GLU A 825 0.04 12.78 -23.75
N TYR A 826 0.88 12.90 -22.72
CA TYR A 826 0.73 13.89 -21.65
C TYR A 826 1.57 15.15 -21.89
N LEU A 827 2.47 15.15 -22.88
CA LEU A 827 3.49 16.19 -23.02
C LEU A 827 2.90 17.59 -23.20
N ASP A 828 1.96 17.77 -24.12
CA ASP A 828 1.33 19.08 -24.38
C ASP A 828 0.49 19.54 -23.19
N SER A 829 -0.24 18.61 -22.55
CA SER A 829 -1.02 18.87 -21.33
C SER A 829 -0.15 19.33 -20.16
N ILE A 830 0.92 18.58 -19.84
CA ILE A 830 1.84 18.91 -18.74
C ILE A 830 2.56 20.22 -19.02
N ALA A 831 3.03 20.45 -20.25
CA ALA A 831 3.65 21.71 -20.63
C ALA A 831 2.68 22.90 -20.46
N THR A 832 1.41 22.75 -20.84
CA THR A 832 0.40 23.80 -20.70
C THR A 832 0.10 24.14 -19.25
N VAL A 833 -0.06 23.13 -18.39
CA VAL A 833 -0.39 23.37 -16.98
C VAL A 833 0.82 23.75 -16.14
N ASN A 834 2.05 23.48 -16.59
CA ASN A 834 3.26 23.87 -15.86
C ASN A 834 3.86 25.18 -16.32
N LEU A 835 3.76 25.55 -17.60
CA LEU A 835 4.40 26.74 -18.16
C LEU A 835 3.37 27.81 -18.55
N LYS A 836 3.69 29.07 -18.27
CA LYS A 836 2.93 30.24 -18.80
C LYS A 836 2.93 30.24 -20.33
N ASP A 837 4.06 29.88 -20.93
CA ASP A 837 4.22 29.67 -22.36
C ASP A 837 4.96 28.34 -22.63
N PRO A 838 4.26 27.29 -23.07
CA PRO A 838 4.87 26.00 -23.43
C PRO A 838 5.98 26.10 -24.48
N LYS A 839 5.96 27.14 -25.34
CA LYS A 839 6.94 27.32 -26.41
C LYS A 839 8.30 27.76 -25.89
N SER A 840 8.36 28.32 -24.68
CA SER A 840 9.61 28.69 -24.01
C SER A 840 10.56 27.49 -23.85
N ALA A 841 10.03 26.30 -23.57
CA ALA A 841 10.82 25.07 -23.45
C ALA A 841 11.47 24.68 -24.79
N ILE A 842 10.77 24.86 -25.91
CA ILE A 842 11.29 24.63 -27.26
C ILE A 842 12.42 25.63 -27.56
N ALA A 843 12.17 26.92 -27.29
CA ALA A 843 13.16 27.97 -27.53
C ALA A 843 14.47 27.72 -26.75
N LYS A 844 14.39 27.36 -25.46
CA LYS A 844 15.57 27.01 -24.65
C LYS A 844 16.27 25.75 -25.15
N SER A 845 15.51 24.74 -25.56
CA SER A 845 16.08 23.50 -26.12
C SER A 845 16.86 23.77 -27.41
N ILE A 846 16.32 24.59 -28.32
CA ILE A 846 17.02 25.01 -29.54
C ILE A 846 18.28 25.82 -29.20
N GLN A 847 18.24 26.65 -28.16
CA GLN A 847 19.41 27.40 -27.68
C GLN A 847 20.52 26.50 -27.10
N ALA A 848 20.20 25.28 -26.69
CA ALA A 848 21.18 24.35 -26.11
C ALA A 848 22.12 23.72 -27.15
N PHE A 849 21.77 23.75 -28.45
CA PHE A 849 22.62 23.28 -29.54
C PHE A 849 23.85 24.19 -29.72
N THR A 850 25.05 23.62 -29.67
CA THR A 850 26.31 24.33 -29.90
C THR A 850 26.62 24.47 -31.39
N LEU A 851 26.13 23.55 -32.22
CA LEU A 851 26.24 23.60 -33.69
C LEU A 851 25.26 24.64 -34.27
N LYS A 852 25.76 25.85 -34.53
CA LYS A 852 24.95 26.99 -35.06
C LYS A 852 24.23 26.68 -36.37
N ASP A 853 24.84 25.89 -37.25
CA ASP A 853 24.22 25.52 -38.53
C ASP A 853 23.04 24.57 -38.36
N LEU A 854 23.12 23.67 -37.38
CA LEU A 854 22.03 22.79 -37.01
C LEU A 854 20.90 23.59 -36.35
N GLN A 855 21.26 24.48 -35.42
CA GLN A 855 20.33 25.37 -34.72
C GLN A 855 19.50 26.22 -35.70
N LYS A 856 20.13 26.79 -36.74
CA LYS A 856 19.45 27.61 -37.76
C LYS A 856 18.46 26.82 -38.64
N ARG A 857 18.63 25.50 -38.75
CA ARG A 857 17.76 24.62 -39.56
C ARG A 857 16.56 24.09 -38.79
N LEU A 858 16.54 24.25 -37.46
CA LEU A 858 15.39 23.86 -36.64
C LEU A 858 14.21 24.79 -36.89
N PRO A 859 12.96 24.28 -36.90
CA PRO A 859 11.79 25.13 -37.08
C PRO A 859 11.66 26.15 -35.95
N LYS A 860 10.99 27.27 -36.23
CA LYS A 860 10.75 28.32 -35.24
C LYS A 860 9.84 27.82 -34.11
N PRO A 861 10.14 28.12 -32.82
CA PRO A 861 9.33 27.68 -31.68
C PRO A 861 7.84 28.03 -31.80
N GLU A 862 7.51 29.17 -32.41
CA GLU A 862 6.14 29.66 -32.52
C GLU A 862 5.23 28.76 -33.36
N SER A 863 5.83 27.94 -34.23
CA SER A 863 5.14 27.08 -35.19
C SER A 863 4.91 25.64 -34.74
N LEU A 864 5.42 25.27 -33.55
CA LEU A 864 5.42 23.88 -33.07
C LEU A 864 4.71 23.74 -31.73
N THR A 865 4.04 22.61 -31.51
CA THR A 865 3.71 22.15 -30.16
C THR A 865 4.89 21.42 -29.51
N PRO A 866 4.94 21.32 -28.17
CA PRO A 866 5.94 20.50 -27.47
C PRO A 866 6.02 19.06 -28.02
N PHE A 867 4.87 18.42 -28.30
CA PHE A 867 4.83 17.09 -28.91
C PHE A 867 5.44 17.03 -30.31
N GLU A 868 5.16 18.01 -31.16
CA GLU A 868 5.76 18.08 -32.50
C GLU A 868 7.28 18.24 -32.43
N TYR A 869 7.76 19.07 -31.50
CA TYR A 869 9.18 19.25 -31.26
C TYR A 869 9.85 17.98 -30.72
N GLN A 870 9.19 17.24 -29.83
CA GLN A 870 9.70 15.93 -29.37
C GLN A 870 9.92 14.97 -30.55
N LYS A 871 9.01 14.92 -31.54
CA LYS A 871 9.19 14.07 -32.72
C LYS A 871 10.43 14.45 -33.52
N ILE A 872 10.72 15.74 -33.62
CA ILE A 872 11.95 16.23 -34.28
C ILE A 872 13.18 15.72 -33.52
N LEU A 873 13.21 15.84 -32.18
CA LEU A 873 14.32 15.35 -31.35
C LEU A 873 14.50 13.82 -31.47
N ILE A 874 13.41 13.05 -31.62
CA ILE A 874 13.48 11.61 -31.87
C ILE A 874 14.03 11.34 -33.28
N GLY A 875 13.60 12.06 -34.30
CA GLY A 875 14.11 11.92 -35.67
C GLY A 875 15.62 12.18 -35.78
N PHE A 876 16.17 13.06 -34.94
CA PHE A 876 17.63 13.25 -34.84
C PHE A 876 18.37 11.99 -34.37
N ASN A 877 17.83 11.23 -33.42
CA ASN A 877 18.43 9.96 -33.00
C ASN A 877 18.52 8.98 -34.19
N ASP A 878 17.48 8.90 -35.00
CA ASP A 878 17.45 8.01 -36.17
C ASP A 878 18.44 8.45 -37.24
N ALA A 879 18.55 9.75 -37.49
CA ALA A 879 19.53 10.33 -38.41
C ALA A 879 20.98 10.08 -37.96
N ILE A 880 21.27 10.16 -36.65
CA ILE A 880 22.58 9.81 -36.09
C ILE A 880 22.89 8.33 -36.34
N LYS A 881 21.94 7.43 -36.05
CA LYS A 881 22.09 5.98 -36.29
C LYS A 881 22.34 5.65 -37.76
N GLN A 882 21.76 6.41 -38.68
CA GLN A 882 21.96 6.27 -40.13
C GLN A 882 23.21 7.00 -40.65
N ASN A 883 24.06 7.54 -39.76
CA ASN A 883 25.28 8.28 -40.10
C ASN A 883 25.04 9.47 -41.04
N TYR A 884 23.91 10.16 -40.87
CA TYR A 884 23.51 11.29 -41.71
C TYR A 884 24.43 12.52 -41.55
N PHE A 885 25.00 12.72 -40.35
CA PHE A 885 25.83 13.90 -40.02
C PHE A 885 27.33 13.69 -40.26
N LYS A 886 27.73 12.76 -41.16
CA LYS A 886 29.08 12.52 -41.70
C LYS A 886 30.24 13.22 -40.94
N GLY A 887 30.75 12.59 -39.88
CA GLY A 887 31.88 13.09 -39.10
C GLY A 887 31.53 13.95 -37.88
N GLU A 888 30.28 14.41 -37.76
CA GLU A 888 29.80 15.22 -36.62
C GLU A 888 28.84 14.48 -35.68
N ASN A 889 28.54 13.21 -35.97
CA ASN A 889 27.57 12.39 -35.22
C ASN A 889 27.71 12.46 -33.69
N GLN A 890 28.94 12.42 -33.17
CA GLN A 890 29.17 12.50 -31.72
C GLN A 890 28.79 13.87 -31.15
N ARG A 891 29.17 14.96 -31.82
CA ARG A 891 28.83 16.32 -31.39
C ARG A 891 27.32 16.56 -31.47
N VAL A 892 26.68 16.07 -32.54
CA VAL A 892 25.21 16.14 -32.68
C VAL A 892 24.52 15.31 -31.59
N ALA A 893 25.06 14.14 -31.23
CA ALA A 893 24.53 13.33 -30.13
C ALA A 893 24.66 14.04 -28.77
N ASP A 894 25.79 14.69 -28.49
CA ASP A 894 26.01 15.45 -27.27
C ASP A 894 25.08 16.67 -27.17
N ASP A 895 24.95 17.44 -28.26
CA ASP A 895 24.01 18.56 -28.38
C ASP A 895 22.56 18.09 -28.18
N LEU A 896 22.17 16.99 -28.83
CA LEU A 896 20.83 16.42 -28.73
C LEU A 896 20.50 15.96 -27.31
N LYS A 897 21.46 15.34 -26.62
CA LYS A 897 21.30 14.94 -25.22
C LYS A 897 21.02 16.16 -24.34
N LYS A 898 21.83 17.21 -24.48
CA LYS A 898 21.66 18.46 -23.73
C LYS A 898 20.34 19.16 -24.07
N ALA A 899 19.97 19.20 -25.35
CA ALA A 899 18.72 19.81 -25.81
C ALA A 899 17.49 19.09 -25.25
N LYS A 900 17.49 17.75 -25.20
CA LYS A 900 16.44 16.94 -24.57
C LYS A 900 16.36 17.19 -23.07
N GLU A 901 17.50 17.22 -22.38
CA GLU A 901 17.57 17.49 -20.94
C GLU A 901 16.95 18.86 -20.62
N VAL A 902 17.34 19.92 -21.34
CA VAL A 902 16.78 21.27 -21.18
C VAL A 902 15.28 21.29 -21.48
N PHE A 903 14.85 20.63 -22.56
CA PHE A 903 13.45 20.59 -22.97
C PHE A 903 12.55 19.98 -21.88
N TYR A 904 12.88 18.76 -21.44
CA TYR A 904 12.04 18.04 -20.48
C TYR A 904 12.12 18.64 -19.06
N ASN A 905 13.30 19.10 -18.62
CA ASN A 905 13.43 19.73 -17.31
C ASN A 905 12.67 21.06 -17.24
N THR A 906 12.68 21.87 -18.30
CA THR A 906 11.90 23.12 -18.32
C THR A 906 10.40 22.83 -18.13
N ILE A 907 9.90 21.73 -18.70
CA ILE A 907 8.48 21.35 -18.60
C ILE A 907 8.14 20.77 -17.22
N LEU A 908 8.98 19.88 -16.68
CA LEU A 908 8.69 19.14 -15.43
C LEU A 908 9.03 19.93 -14.16
N TYR A 909 10.00 20.85 -14.24
CA TYR A 909 10.55 21.59 -13.12
C TYR A 909 10.69 23.09 -13.48
N PRO A 910 9.57 23.78 -13.78
CA PRO A 910 9.60 25.16 -14.21
C PRO A 910 10.16 26.08 -13.10
N THR A 911 10.84 27.16 -13.50
CA THR A 911 11.23 28.22 -12.56
C THR A 911 9.99 29.03 -12.12
N LYS A 912 10.06 29.73 -10.99
CA LYS A 912 8.94 30.56 -10.50
C LYS A 912 8.44 31.61 -11.51
N GLU A 913 9.34 32.11 -12.36
CA GLU A 913 8.99 33.11 -13.39
C GLU A 913 8.21 32.49 -14.54
N GLU A 914 8.49 31.22 -14.85
CA GLU A 914 7.92 30.48 -15.98
C GLU A 914 6.70 29.65 -15.59
N ALA A 915 6.57 29.33 -14.30
CA ALA A 915 5.54 28.48 -13.76
C ALA A 915 4.14 29.09 -13.96
N ASN A 916 3.22 28.28 -14.50
CA ASN A 916 1.81 28.61 -14.56
C ASN A 916 1.19 28.44 -13.16
N THR A 917 0.43 29.43 -12.70
CA THR A 917 -0.15 29.46 -11.35
C THR A 917 -1.68 29.30 -11.34
N LYS A 918 -2.32 29.15 -12.50
CA LYS A 918 -3.78 28.97 -12.57
C LYS A 918 -4.22 27.72 -11.80
N GLY A 919 -5.39 27.81 -11.15
CA GLY A 919 -6.04 26.70 -10.46
C GLY A 919 -6.58 25.65 -11.43
N ILE A 920 -6.64 24.40 -10.99
CA ILE A 920 -7.00 23.22 -11.77
C ILE A 920 -8.06 22.44 -11.00
N TYR A 921 -9.22 22.24 -11.61
CA TYR A 921 -10.18 21.25 -11.14
C TYR A 921 -9.80 19.90 -11.76
N ARG A 922 -9.53 18.91 -10.90
CA ARG A 922 -8.99 17.63 -11.31
C ARG A 922 -9.91 16.48 -10.91
N ILE A 923 -10.05 15.52 -11.83
CA ILE A 923 -10.68 14.23 -11.58
C ILE A 923 -9.73 13.12 -12.03
N GLY A 924 -9.18 12.37 -11.09
CA GLY A 924 -8.61 11.03 -11.28
C GLY A 924 -7.40 10.83 -12.19
N THR A 925 -6.88 11.85 -12.87
CA THR A 925 -5.78 11.65 -13.83
C THR A 925 -4.46 11.25 -13.16
N PHE A 926 -3.68 10.37 -13.78
CA PHE A 926 -2.31 10.03 -13.33
C PHE A 926 -1.26 11.14 -13.57
N MET A 927 -1.67 12.34 -13.96
CA MET A 927 -0.78 13.47 -14.24
C MET A 927 -0.25 14.20 -12.99
N THR A 928 -0.84 14.01 -11.81
CA THR A 928 -0.53 14.76 -10.58
C THR A 928 0.96 14.93 -10.32
N TYR A 929 1.70 13.83 -10.36
CA TYR A 929 3.12 13.79 -10.04
C TYR A 929 3.99 14.66 -10.97
N PHE A 930 3.51 14.98 -12.17
CA PHE A 930 4.22 15.77 -13.17
C PHE A 930 3.84 17.25 -13.15
N ILE A 931 2.81 17.62 -12.38
CA ILE A 931 2.32 19.00 -12.34
C ILE A 931 3.02 19.74 -11.20
N ASP A 932 3.56 20.91 -11.54
CA ASP A 932 4.24 21.78 -10.59
C ASP A 932 3.27 22.37 -9.56
N ASN A 933 3.72 22.41 -8.30
CA ASN A 933 2.95 22.90 -7.14
C ASN A 933 1.51 22.33 -7.07
N ASN A 934 1.36 21.04 -7.38
CA ASN A 934 0.05 20.38 -7.53
C ASN A 934 -0.86 20.41 -6.29
N ARG A 935 -0.36 20.68 -5.08
CA ARG A 935 -1.22 20.78 -3.88
C ARG A 935 -1.87 22.13 -3.71
N GLU A 936 -1.18 23.19 -4.13
CA GLU A 936 -1.66 24.56 -3.99
C GLU A 936 -2.55 24.98 -5.15
N ARG A 937 -2.64 24.15 -6.20
CA ARG A 937 -3.34 24.49 -7.45
C ARG A 937 -4.56 23.62 -7.71
N TYR A 938 -4.83 22.59 -6.91
CA TYR A 938 -5.87 21.60 -7.22
C TYR A 938 -7.11 21.69 -6.35
N LEU A 939 -8.26 21.63 -7.02
CA LEU A 939 -9.48 21.07 -6.43
C LEU A 939 -9.64 19.63 -6.93
N ASP A 940 -9.23 18.66 -6.11
CA ASP A 940 -9.29 17.23 -6.46
C ASP A 940 -10.65 16.64 -6.06
N ASP A 941 -11.36 16.04 -7.01
CA ASP A 941 -12.74 15.56 -6.82
C ASP A 941 -12.98 14.23 -7.52
N ASN A 942 -12.20 13.21 -7.11
CA ASN A 942 -12.17 11.90 -7.78
C ASN A 942 -13.52 11.15 -7.81
N LEU A 943 -14.47 11.51 -6.94
CA LEU A 943 -15.84 10.95 -6.92
C LEU A 943 -16.91 11.96 -7.38
N ILE A 944 -16.49 13.15 -7.82
CA ILE A 944 -17.33 14.19 -8.44
C ILE A 944 -18.42 14.69 -7.47
N THR A 945 -18.16 14.58 -6.17
CA THR A 945 -19.12 14.97 -5.14
C THR A 945 -19.11 16.47 -4.91
N GLN A 946 -17.95 17.12 -5.03
CA GLN A 946 -17.85 18.58 -4.94
C GLN A 946 -18.49 19.25 -6.14
N PHE A 947 -18.29 18.71 -7.34
CA PHE A 947 -18.92 19.23 -8.55
C PHE A 947 -20.43 19.14 -8.50
N GLU A 948 -20.98 17.97 -8.15
CA GLU A 948 -22.43 17.79 -8.00
C GLU A 948 -23.03 18.68 -6.91
N SER A 949 -22.26 18.96 -5.86
CA SER A 949 -22.74 19.76 -4.73
C SER A 949 -22.64 21.25 -4.98
N TYR A 950 -21.58 21.75 -5.62
CA TYR A 950 -21.27 23.18 -5.65
C TYR A 950 -21.19 23.79 -7.06
N PHE A 951 -20.92 23.01 -8.10
CA PHE A 951 -20.74 23.56 -9.45
C PHE A 951 -21.92 23.30 -10.36
N TYR A 952 -22.42 22.07 -10.36
CA TYR A 952 -23.38 21.59 -11.34
C TYR A 952 -24.63 22.48 -11.41
N ASP A 953 -24.98 22.83 -12.64
CA ASP A 953 -26.21 23.48 -13.06
C ASP A 953 -26.65 22.84 -14.38
N GLU A 954 -27.95 22.83 -14.67
CA GLU A 954 -28.44 22.32 -15.95
C GLU A 954 -27.92 23.16 -17.12
N ASP A 955 -27.65 24.45 -16.90
CA ASP A 955 -26.93 25.30 -17.84
C ASP A 955 -25.39 25.13 -17.70
N PRO A 956 -24.71 24.60 -18.74
CA PRO A 956 -23.25 24.47 -18.75
C PRO A 956 -22.52 25.80 -18.53
N GLU A 957 -23.08 26.92 -19.01
CA GLU A 957 -22.42 28.22 -18.90
C GLU A 957 -22.37 28.71 -17.45
N THR A 958 -23.45 28.49 -16.70
CA THR A 958 -23.52 28.77 -15.26
C THR A 958 -22.54 27.91 -14.48
N THR A 959 -22.44 26.61 -14.78
CA THR A 959 -21.46 25.71 -14.15
C THR A 959 -20.03 26.24 -14.30
N ILE A 960 -19.62 26.62 -15.51
CA ILE A 960 -18.27 27.12 -15.78
C ILE A 960 -18.03 28.51 -15.16
N ASP A 961 -19.04 29.38 -15.10
CA ASP A 961 -18.92 30.65 -14.38
C ASP A 961 -18.68 30.47 -12.88
N ARG A 962 -19.35 29.50 -12.25
CA ARG A 962 -19.11 29.17 -10.83
C ARG A 962 -17.67 28.71 -10.62
N MET A 963 -17.15 27.84 -11.49
CA MET A 963 -15.76 27.39 -11.42
C MET A 963 -14.78 28.56 -11.59
N LYS A 964 -15.03 29.45 -12.57
CA LYS A 964 -14.20 30.63 -12.82
C LYS A 964 -14.17 31.58 -11.62
N LYS A 965 -15.32 31.80 -10.97
CA LYS A 965 -15.42 32.63 -9.74
C LYS A 965 -14.59 32.11 -8.57
N LEU A 966 -14.27 30.81 -8.54
CA LEU A 966 -13.35 30.22 -7.55
C LEU A 966 -11.87 30.24 -7.98
N GLY A 967 -11.53 30.90 -9.10
CA GLY A 967 -10.15 30.98 -9.58
C GLY A 967 -9.66 29.71 -10.29
N ILE A 968 -10.57 28.83 -10.71
CA ILE A 968 -10.23 27.65 -11.52
C ILE A 968 -10.02 28.10 -12.96
N GLY A 969 -8.84 27.82 -13.52
CA GLY A 969 -8.47 28.15 -14.89
C GLY A 969 -8.42 26.95 -15.84
N TYR A 970 -8.29 25.73 -15.29
CA TYR A 970 -8.25 24.50 -16.08
C TYR A 970 -9.15 23.41 -15.52
N LEU A 971 -9.67 22.58 -16.42
CA LEU A 971 -10.42 21.36 -16.13
C LEU A 971 -9.62 20.16 -16.67
N LEU A 972 -9.11 19.32 -15.78
CA LEU A 972 -8.32 18.13 -16.11
C LEU A 972 -9.04 16.86 -15.63
N VAL A 973 -9.56 16.07 -16.56
CA VAL A 973 -10.49 14.97 -16.25
C VAL A 973 -9.99 13.65 -16.83
N ASP A 974 -9.92 12.63 -15.99
CA ASP A 974 -9.83 11.23 -16.40
C ASP A 974 -11.21 10.76 -16.86
N LEU A 975 -11.32 10.46 -18.14
CA LEU A 975 -12.57 10.05 -18.74
C LEU A 975 -13.00 8.65 -18.29
N ASN A 976 -12.12 7.88 -17.64
CA ASN A 976 -12.44 6.58 -17.06
C ASN A 976 -13.01 6.67 -15.63
N ALA A 977 -13.18 7.85 -15.04
CA ALA A 977 -13.60 7.97 -13.65
C ALA A 977 -14.92 7.22 -13.36
N ALA A 978 -15.88 7.21 -14.29
CA ALA A 978 -17.14 6.46 -14.12
C ALA A 978 -16.98 4.92 -14.25
N THR A 979 -15.85 4.41 -14.76
CA THR A 979 -15.65 2.96 -14.97
C THR A 979 -15.50 2.18 -13.66
N ILE A 980 -15.14 2.86 -12.57
CA ILE A 980 -15.02 2.25 -11.24
C ILE A 980 -16.36 2.18 -10.49
N ASP A 981 -17.43 2.74 -11.07
CA ASP A 981 -18.76 2.70 -10.48
C ASP A 981 -19.29 1.26 -10.46
N ARG A 982 -19.39 0.72 -9.24
CA ARG A 982 -20.03 -0.58 -8.96
C ARG A 982 -21.25 -0.42 -8.07
N ASP A 983 -21.66 0.83 -7.81
CA ASP A 983 -22.82 1.11 -6.99
C ASP A 983 -24.09 0.76 -7.77
N PRO A 984 -25.01 -0.05 -7.20
CA PRO A 984 -26.30 -0.34 -7.84
C PRO A 984 -27.14 0.92 -8.13
N ARG A 985 -26.89 2.02 -7.43
CA ARG A 985 -27.55 3.32 -7.63
C ARG A 985 -26.97 4.11 -8.81
N HIS A 986 -25.81 3.69 -9.33
CA HIS A 986 -25.07 4.34 -10.42
C HIS A 986 -24.81 5.84 -10.17
N SER A 987 -24.50 6.16 -8.91
CA SER A 987 -24.40 7.54 -8.43
C SER A 987 -23.18 8.26 -9.01
N LEU A 988 -22.03 7.59 -9.12
CA LEU A 988 -20.84 8.16 -9.74
C LEU A 988 -21.05 8.35 -11.25
N THR A 989 -21.68 7.37 -11.92
CA THR A 989 -22.01 7.45 -13.34
C THR A 989 -22.88 8.67 -13.65
N ARG A 990 -23.92 8.91 -12.85
CA ARG A 990 -24.81 10.08 -13.01
C ARG A 990 -24.07 11.41 -12.85
N ARG A 991 -23.25 11.54 -11.79
CA ARG A 991 -22.43 12.75 -11.57
C ARG A 991 -21.42 12.96 -12.69
N PHE A 992 -20.88 11.87 -13.24
CA PHE A 992 -19.98 11.93 -14.39
C PHE A 992 -20.69 12.37 -15.67
N ASP A 993 -21.93 11.91 -15.92
CA ASP A 993 -22.75 12.39 -17.05
C ASP A 993 -23.03 13.89 -16.92
N HIS A 994 -23.39 14.39 -15.73
CA HIS A 994 -23.55 15.83 -15.45
C HIS A 994 -22.28 16.64 -15.75
N LEU A 995 -21.11 16.12 -15.37
CA LEU A 995 -19.82 16.72 -15.69
C LEU A 995 -19.59 16.78 -17.20
N LEU A 996 -19.80 15.69 -17.94
CA LEU A 996 -19.64 15.67 -19.40
C LEU A 996 -20.58 16.67 -20.07
N LEU A 997 -21.83 16.77 -19.63
CA LEU A 997 -22.78 17.76 -20.17
C LEU A 997 -22.30 19.20 -19.97
N SER A 998 -21.62 19.48 -18.87
CA SER A 998 -21.04 20.80 -18.60
C SER A 998 -19.87 21.14 -19.54
N MET A 999 -19.22 20.13 -20.13
CA MET A 999 -18.16 20.34 -21.15
C MET A 999 -18.68 20.91 -22.48
N ARG A 1000 -20.00 21.05 -22.64
CA ARG A 1000 -20.64 21.69 -23.81
C ARG A 1000 -20.54 23.22 -23.81
N SER A 1001 -20.13 23.82 -22.69
CA SER A 1001 -20.00 25.28 -22.56
C SER A 1001 -19.05 25.87 -23.61
N LYS A 1002 -19.45 27.02 -24.15
CA LYS A 1002 -18.66 27.84 -25.09
C LYS A 1002 -17.48 28.53 -24.41
N LYS A 1003 -17.49 28.66 -23.08
CA LYS A 1003 -16.40 29.22 -22.26
C LYS A 1003 -15.25 28.23 -22.05
N LEU A 1004 -15.36 27.00 -22.55
CA LEU A 1004 -14.29 26.01 -22.52
C LEU A 1004 -13.54 25.93 -23.85
N LYS A 1005 -12.22 26.13 -23.76
CA LYS A 1005 -11.30 25.88 -24.86
C LYS A 1005 -10.61 24.53 -24.65
N LEU A 1006 -10.88 23.57 -25.54
CA LEU A 1006 -10.18 22.29 -25.55
C LEU A 1006 -8.71 22.52 -25.86
N ILE A 1007 -7.83 22.15 -24.93
CA ILE A 1007 -6.37 22.23 -25.11
C ILE A 1007 -5.87 20.91 -25.68
N ASP A 1008 -6.20 19.80 -25.02
CA ASP A 1008 -5.68 18.48 -25.36
C ASP A 1008 -6.63 17.37 -24.88
N THR A 1009 -6.64 16.26 -25.62
CA THR A 1009 -7.37 15.03 -25.28
C THR A 1009 -6.91 13.90 -26.21
N ASP A 1010 -6.80 12.69 -25.66
CA ASP A 1010 -6.57 11.49 -26.43
C ASP A 1010 -7.89 10.76 -26.82
N SER A 1011 -9.05 11.31 -26.42
CA SER A 1011 -10.38 10.83 -26.81
C SER A 1011 -10.87 11.52 -28.08
N ILE A 1012 -10.72 10.84 -29.21
CA ILE A 1012 -11.24 11.32 -30.51
C ILE A 1012 -12.75 11.55 -30.48
N CYS A 1013 -13.49 10.72 -29.73
CA CYS A 1013 -14.94 10.80 -29.64
C CYS A 1013 -15.40 12.02 -28.85
N LEU A 1014 -14.74 12.33 -27.73
CA LEU A 1014 -15.04 13.55 -26.99
C LEU A 1014 -14.71 14.79 -27.82
N ARG A 1015 -13.53 14.81 -28.47
CA ARG A 1015 -13.15 15.91 -29.37
C ARG A 1015 -14.18 16.13 -30.48
N PHE A 1016 -14.60 15.05 -31.14
CA PHE A 1016 -15.64 15.09 -32.15
C PHE A 1016 -16.98 15.57 -31.60
N ALA A 1017 -17.40 15.09 -30.43
CA ALA A 1017 -18.63 15.53 -29.79
C ALA A 1017 -18.59 17.04 -29.44
N ILE A 1018 -17.46 17.57 -28.99
CA ILE A 1018 -17.34 19.02 -28.71
C ILE A 1018 -17.52 19.84 -30.00
N ASP A 1019 -16.88 19.41 -31.09
CA ASP A 1019 -16.96 20.12 -32.38
C ASP A 1019 -18.37 20.07 -32.97
N GLU A 1020 -19.04 18.91 -32.95
CA GLU A 1020 -20.42 18.76 -33.42
C GLU A 1020 -21.42 19.51 -32.51
N ASN A 1021 -21.17 19.58 -31.19
CA ASN A 1021 -21.97 20.40 -30.28
C ASN A 1021 -21.83 21.89 -30.62
N LYS A 1022 -20.61 22.37 -30.91
CA LYS A 1022 -20.39 23.76 -31.37
C LYS A 1022 -21.07 24.05 -32.71
N ALA A 1023 -21.16 23.04 -33.58
CA ALA A 1023 -21.89 23.11 -34.84
C ALA A 1023 -23.43 22.99 -34.68
N GLY A 1024 -23.95 22.81 -33.46
CA GLY A 1024 -25.40 22.64 -33.22
C GLY A 1024 -25.98 21.34 -33.77
N SER A 1025 -25.16 20.30 -33.93
CA SER A 1025 -25.55 19.07 -34.63
C SER A 1025 -26.29 18.04 -33.75
N PHE A 1026 -26.32 18.22 -32.43
CA PHE A 1026 -27.04 17.33 -31.51
C PHE A 1026 -28.46 17.80 -31.23
N ARG A 1027 -29.42 16.87 -31.16
CA ARG A 1027 -30.83 17.15 -30.88
C ARG A 1027 -31.15 17.10 -29.38
N SER A 1028 -30.37 16.34 -28.62
CA SER A 1028 -30.56 16.15 -27.17
C SER A 1028 -29.23 16.00 -26.42
N ALA A 1029 -29.29 16.11 -25.08
CA ALA A 1029 -28.18 15.81 -24.18
C ALA A 1029 -27.74 14.34 -24.28
N ASP A 1030 -28.69 13.42 -24.46
CA ASP A 1030 -28.44 11.99 -24.64
C ASP A 1030 -27.60 11.71 -25.91
N ASP A 1031 -27.83 12.44 -27.00
CA ASP A 1031 -27.03 12.29 -28.24
C ASP A 1031 -25.56 12.67 -28.02
N PHE A 1032 -25.30 13.72 -27.22
CA PHE A 1032 -23.95 14.12 -26.85
C PHE A 1032 -23.28 13.06 -25.97
N LEU A 1033 -23.95 12.60 -24.91
CA LEU A 1033 -23.42 11.58 -23.99
C LEU A 1033 -23.14 10.25 -24.69
N MET A 1034 -23.96 9.89 -25.68
CA MET A 1034 -23.79 8.68 -26.49
C MET A 1034 -22.43 8.65 -27.22
N ILE A 1035 -21.88 9.82 -27.57
CA ILE A 1035 -20.60 9.94 -28.27
C ILE A 1035 -19.47 10.28 -27.29
N ALA A 1036 -19.69 11.26 -26.39
CA ALA A 1036 -18.67 11.80 -25.50
C ALA A 1036 -18.22 10.82 -24.40
N GLY A 1037 -19.17 10.09 -23.78
CA GLY A 1037 -18.94 9.21 -22.63
C GLY A 1037 -18.93 7.73 -22.97
N ASN A 1038 -18.01 7.29 -23.85
CA ASN A 1038 -18.12 5.99 -24.52
C ASN A 1038 -17.42 4.79 -23.86
N ASN A 1039 -16.74 5.00 -22.74
CA ASN A 1039 -15.88 4.01 -22.07
C ASN A 1039 -16.49 3.40 -20.80
N TYR A 1040 -17.66 3.87 -20.36
CA TYR A 1040 -18.41 3.34 -19.22
C TYR A 1040 -19.87 3.04 -19.60
N ILE A 1041 -20.52 2.19 -18.81
CA ILE A 1041 -21.94 1.88 -18.97
C ILE A 1041 -22.74 3.15 -18.65
N GLY A 1042 -23.46 3.67 -19.63
CA GLY A 1042 -24.40 4.78 -19.43
C GLY A 1042 -25.83 4.30 -19.31
N TYR A 1043 -26.74 5.21 -19.02
CA TYR A 1043 -28.16 4.90 -18.88
C TYR A 1043 -28.99 5.90 -19.68
N LYS A 1044 -29.99 5.41 -20.42
CA LYS A 1044 -30.98 6.27 -21.07
C LYS A 1044 -31.86 6.93 -20.03
N SER A 1045 -32.58 7.98 -20.43
CA SER A 1045 -33.61 8.64 -19.61
C SER A 1045 -34.68 7.68 -19.04
N ASN A 1046 -34.90 6.52 -19.67
CA ASN A 1046 -35.83 5.48 -19.19
C ASN A 1046 -35.16 4.39 -18.31
N GLY A 1047 -33.91 4.56 -17.91
CA GLY A 1047 -33.16 3.65 -17.03
C GLY A 1047 -32.48 2.47 -17.74
N ASN A 1048 -32.64 2.31 -19.05
CA ASN A 1048 -32.03 1.19 -19.76
C ASN A 1048 -30.51 1.38 -19.93
N PRO A 1049 -29.68 0.37 -19.64
CA PRO A 1049 -28.23 0.47 -19.76
C PRO A 1049 -27.80 0.53 -21.23
N ILE A 1050 -26.75 1.30 -21.49
CA ILE A 1050 -26.07 1.42 -22.77
C ILE A 1050 -24.62 0.99 -22.56
N SER A 1051 -24.23 -0.09 -23.23
CA SER A 1051 -22.87 -0.63 -23.12
C SER A 1051 -21.83 0.30 -23.75
N PRO A 1052 -20.57 0.30 -23.25
CA PRO A 1052 -19.46 1.00 -23.89
C PRO A 1052 -19.32 0.67 -25.38
N SER A 1053 -19.46 -0.61 -25.76
CA SER A 1053 -19.36 -1.05 -27.17
C SER A 1053 -20.39 -0.38 -28.07
N GLN A 1054 -21.63 -0.20 -27.60
CA GLN A 1054 -22.67 0.50 -28.36
C GLN A 1054 -22.35 1.98 -28.54
N LYS A 1055 -21.86 2.64 -27.49
CA LYS A 1055 -21.43 4.05 -27.53
C LYS A 1055 -20.22 4.26 -28.45
N ILE A 1056 -19.22 3.37 -28.37
CA ILE A 1056 -18.05 3.39 -29.26
C ILE A 1056 -18.49 3.21 -30.72
N GLN A 1057 -19.39 2.26 -31.01
CA GLN A 1057 -19.89 2.06 -32.37
C GLN A 1057 -20.65 3.28 -32.88
N ALA A 1058 -21.45 3.92 -32.03
CA ALA A 1058 -22.14 5.17 -32.37
C ALA A 1058 -21.15 6.28 -32.71
N CYS A 1059 -20.11 6.48 -31.89
CA CYS A 1059 -19.03 7.44 -32.19
C CYS A 1059 -18.37 7.15 -33.55
N ILE A 1060 -17.91 5.91 -33.76
CA ILE A 1060 -17.23 5.49 -35.00
C ILE A 1060 -18.12 5.75 -36.22
N ASN A 1061 -19.39 5.38 -36.15
CA ASN A 1061 -20.34 5.58 -37.25
C ASN A 1061 -20.52 7.07 -37.59
N ASN A 1062 -20.64 7.93 -36.57
CA ASN A 1062 -20.81 9.38 -36.78
C ASN A 1062 -19.54 10.03 -37.37
N ILE A 1063 -18.36 9.67 -36.86
CA ILE A 1063 -17.09 10.16 -37.41
C ILE A 1063 -16.93 9.70 -38.87
N TYR A 1064 -17.21 8.44 -39.15
CA TYR A 1064 -17.14 7.89 -40.51
C TYR A 1064 -18.10 8.60 -41.47
N GLN A 1065 -19.35 8.83 -41.04
CA GLN A 1065 -20.31 9.61 -41.82
C GLN A 1065 -19.82 11.03 -42.08
N LYS A 1066 -19.28 11.73 -41.07
CA LYS A 1066 -18.74 13.09 -41.24
C LYS A 1066 -17.61 13.14 -42.27
N ILE A 1067 -16.68 12.19 -42.20
CA ILE A 1067 -15.54 12.10 -43.11
C ILE A 1067 -16.01 11.84 -44.55
N ASN A 1068 -17.03 11.00 -44.74
CA ASN A 1068 -17.54 10.68 -46.08
C ASN A 1068 -18.38 11.81 -46.70
N LEU A 1069 -19.08 12.59 -45.87
CA LEU A 1069 -19.96 13.66 -46.33
C LEU A 1069 -19.24 15.01 -46.52
N THR A 1070 -17.99 15.13 -46.05
CA THR A 1070 -17.25 16.40 -46.02
C THR A 1070 -15.96 16.30 -46.82
N SER A 1071 -15.68 17.26 -47.69
CA SER A 1071 -14.40 17.32 -48.41
C SER A 1071 -13.22 17.40 -47.43
N PRO A 1072 -12.08 16.71 -47.70
CA PRO A 1072 -10.96 16.63 -46.76
C PRO A 1072 -10.43 17.98 -46.26
N GLU A 1073 -10.44 19.02 -47.10
CA GLU A 1073 -9.98 20.37 -46.76
C GLU A 1073 -10.91 21.09 -45.77
N LYS A 1074 -12.18 20.71 -45.72
CA LYS A 1074 -13.19 21.26 -44.79
C LYS A 1074 -13.29 20.47 -43.49
N LEU A 1075 -12.59 19.33 -43.38
CA LEU A 1075 -12.52 18.58 -42.14
C LEU A 1075 -11.61 19.28 -41.13
N PRO A 1076 -11.94 19.24 -39.83
CA PRO A 1076 -11.01 19.60 -38.77
C PRO A 1076 -9.65 18.93 -38.95
N THR A 1077 -8.55 19.64 -38.69
CA THR A 1077 -7.18 19.17 -38.96
C THR A 1077 -6.88 17.81 -38.35
N TYR A 1078 -7.42 17.51 -37.16
CA TYR A 1078 -7.24 16.21 -36.51
C TYR A 1078 -7.94 15.07 -37.25
N LEU A 1079 -9.08 15.31 -37.91
CA LEU A 1079 -9.80 14.32 -38.72
C LEU A 1079 -9.19 14.11 -40.11
N GLN A 1080 -8.44 15.07 -40.64
CA GLN A 1080 -7.78 14.92 -41.95
C GLN A 1080 -6.80 13.74 -41.99
N GLY A 1081 -6.08 13.51 -40.88
CA GLY A 1081 -5.20 12.35 -40.74
C GLY A 1081 -5.96 11.03 -40.76
N TYR A 1082 -7.10 10.96 -40.06
CA TYR A 1082 -7.98 9.79 -40.06
C TYR A 1082 -8.64 9.56 -41.42
N ALA A 1083 -9.04 10.63 -42.12
CA ALA A 1083 -9.63 10.54 -43.46
C ALA A 1083 -8.68 9.85 -44.46
N LYS A 1084 -7.38 10.18 -44.41
CA LYS A 1084 -6.36 9.50 -45.24
C LYS A 1084 -6.24 8.01 -44.91
N GLN A 1085 -6.24 7.65 -43.63
CA GLN A 1085 -6.14 6.26 -43.18
C GLN A 1085 -7.41 5.46 -43.52
N ILE A 1086 -8.58 6.06 -43.37
CA ILE A 1086 -9.88 5.45 -43.69
C ILE A 1086 -10.02 5.25 -45.20
N ALA A 1087 -9.60 6.21 -46.02
CA ALA A 1087 -9.54 6.03 -47.47
C ALA A 1087 -8.62 4.85 -47.86
N ALA A 1088 -7.46 4.71 -47.19
CA ALA A 1088 -6.55 3.59 -47.38
C ALA A 1088 -7.14 2.23 -46.93
N ALA A 1089 -8.11 2.24 -46.02
CA ALA A 1089 -8.82 1.04 -45.57
C ALA A 1089 -9.84 0.51 -46.59
N LYS A 1090 -10.11 1.22 -47.70
CA LYS A 1090 -10.97 0.79 -48.83
C LYS A 1090 -12.36 0.29 -48.39
N GLY A 1091 -12.96 0.91 -47.38
CA GLY A 1091 -14.30 0.55 -46.89
C GLY A 1091 -14.38 -0.66 -45.97
N ASP A 1092 -13.24 -1.25 -45.57
CA ASP A 1092 -13.19 -2.33 -44.58
C ASP A 1092 -13.58 -1.79 -43.20
N LYS A 1093 -14.81 -2.14 -42.77
CA LYS A 1093 -15.37 -1.68 -41.50
C LYS A 1093 -14.55 -2.09 -40.28
N ALA A 1094 -13.88 -3.24 -40.32
CA ALA A 1094 -13.05 -3.71 -39.19
C ALA A 1094 -11.77 -2.88 -39.08
N LYS A 1095 -11.11 -2.59 -40.21
CA LYS A 1095 -9.95 -1.69 -40.24
C LYS A 1095 -10.31 -0.26 -39.87
N ILE A 1096 -11.46 0.25 -40.33
CA ILE A 1096 -11.95 1.58 -39.98
C ILE A 1096 -12.23 1.67 -38.49
N ALA A 1097 -12.88 0.66 -37.91
CA ALA A 1097 -13.09 0.58 -36.47
C ALA A 1097 -11.77 0.55 -35.70
N GLN A 1098 -10.76 -0.18 -36.19
CA GLN A 1098 -9.42 -0.20 -35.59
C GLN A 1098 -8.68 1.15 -35.70
N ILE A 1099 -8.82 1.86 -36.81
CA ILE A 1099 -8.24 3.20 -37.02
C ILE A 1099 -8.88 4.23 -36.07
N LEU A 1100 -10.20 4.15 -35.88
CA LEU A 1100 -10.98 5.06 -35.04
C LEU A 1100 -11.10 4.59 -33.59
N GLN A 1101 -10.48 3.46 -33.22
CA GLN A 1101 -10.50 2.99 -31.85
C GLN A 1101 -9.78 4.00 -30.95
N PRO A 1102 -10.40 4.44 -29.84
CA PRO A 1102 -9.79 5.39 -28.93
C PRO A 1102 -8.48 4.86 -28.32
N LYS A 1103 -7.54 5.77 -28.02
CA LYS A 1103 -6.29 5.42 -27.33
C LYS A 1103 -6.54 5.18 -25.83
N ARG A 1104 -5.61 4.48 -25.17
CA ARG A 1104 -5.82 3.87 -23.85
C ARG A 1104 -5.81 4.83 -22.64
N SER A 1105 -5.35 6.07 -22.76
CA SER A 1105 -5.11 6.94 -21.58
C SER A 1105 -6.35 7.73 -21.14
N TYR A 1106 -7.30 8.01 -22.05
CA TYR A 1106 -8.63 8.57 -21.83
C TYR A 1106 -8.66 9.76 -20.86
N PHE A 1107 -8.18 10.92 -21.30
CA PHE A 1107 -8.24 12.16 -20.53
C PHE A 1107 -8.69 13.36 -21.38
N VAL A 1108 -9.03 14.47 -20.72
CA VAL A 1108 -9.24 15.76 -21.37
C VAL A 1108 -8.71 16.91 -20.52
N LEU A 1109 -8.13 17.91 -21.19
CA LEU A 1109 -7.72 19.18 -20.62
C LEU A 1109 -8.44 20.34 -21.32
N PHE A 1110 -9.19 21.13 -20.57
CA PHE A 1110 -9.74 22.40 -21.02
C PHE A 1110 -9.13 23.58 -20.29
N GLU A 1111 -9.04 24.71 -20.97
CA GLU A 1111 -8.83 26.04 -20.40
C GLU A 1111 -10.18 26.77 -20.30
N ILE A 1112 -10.46 27.36 -19.12
CA ILE A 1112 -11.63 28.21 -18.88
C ILE A 1112 -11.29 29.63 -19.37
N GLN A 1113 -12.11 30.15 -20.30
CA GLN A 1113 -11.94 31.47 -20.91
C GLN A 1113 -12.57 32.59 -20.09
#